data_AF-A6G0A4-F1
#
_entry.id   AF-A6G0A4-F1
#
_cell.length_a   1.000
_cell.length_b   1.000
_cell.length_c   1.000
_cell.angle_alpha   90.00
_cell.angle_beta   90.00
_cell.angle_gamma   90.00
#
_symmetry.space_group_name_H-M   'P 1'
#
loop_
_entity.id
_entity.type
_entity.pdbx_description
1 polymer ?
#
loop_
_entity_poly.entity_id
_entity_poly.type
_entity_poly.pdbx_seq_one_letter_code
_entity_poly.pdbx_strand_id
1 'polypeptide(L)'
;MSQTPGRLRLAWVAVLGLGAVTCSAPDSDAGGPSRDPLPRGLVPMDQAIQPTEGPHLAEPVLHRFGEQVFLYVANSNDTVATYEVTPAGTLVLTDERAPGVDEVRCTTLAIHEPSASLYCGNDDVSALDRYSLADPTRPVRDGQWPLYDDFRGLAADLEVHGDRLLIGSWDLGLVSMGIGPDGQLDGELVEAGIEGNFRRLTSAGEGRVWALTADRGVLMLEHAGAGAFTELAQLPIDGPAMDLGFDQDHAGEGGLERAAVALGSMGAQIVEWDGQSLRAGTSVHPPGVVSAADLDGDALAAVTLTGAYLYDLRADAHERVADRPGGGWAPDEPPVAGYLDDGRWTSVEREGSLLHARMFEGELFMTDWNYIERVGVDLDGYPVGIDIQRAAYHAEGDAWIGVGVRNPGAVVQRVELLGVGGVVLNTAELGPFETAALYFPAERFELANPELVIAVVRERGLPVREYGSMVLRRPAAQGWPVEVHGAPAPGEAVPPVTLARSLEAVPGSPVETVTLPNARPERVVFLGSDCAAMWPELDDMAWRMREGDLRSPDGDDAQARGFLAIFDDLTVRGKETRWRLVGLPWGFFGTELPPELGMANPWSDLYEDGFGIHELPGAAHHPTDYELDADGRVIAVEREYRGTHPLWAGSVAPPPE
;
A
#
# COMPACT_ATOMS: atom_id res chain seq x y z
N MET A 1 -33.35 29.46 11.04
CA MET A 1 -32.76 30.80 10.89
C MET A 1 -31.58 30.66 9.95
N SER A 2 -31.50 31.51 8.93
CA SER A 2 -30.62 31.34 7.77
C SER A 2 -29.14 31.29 8.15
N GLN A 3 -28.51 30.13 7.96
CA GLN A 3 -27.06 30.02 7.91
C GLN A 3 -26.59 30.39 6.51
N THR A 4 -25.52 31.16 6.47
CA THR A 4 -24.82 31.56 5.24
C THR A 4 -23.62 30.60 5.15
N PRO A 5 -23.41 29.84 4.07
CA PRO A 5 -22.21 29.03 3.96
C PRO A 5 -21.00 29.95 3.79
N GLY A 6 -20.02 29.79 4.68
CA GLY A 6 -18.72 30.41 4.56
C GLY A 6 -18.06 29.93 3.28
N ARG A 7 -17.93 30.83 2.30
CA ARG A 7 -17.18 30.57 1.08
C ARG A 7 -15.71 30.42 1.45
N LEU A 8 -15.15 29.22 1.29
CA LEU A 8 -13.72 29.01 1.08
C LEU A 8 -13.26 30.01 0.03
N ARG A 9 -12.43 30.98 0.45
CA ARG A 9 -11.71 31.83 -0.49
C ARG A 9 -10.52 31.02 -0.96
N LEU A 10 -10.72 30.18 -1.98
CA LEU A 10 -9.62 29.75 -2.83
C LEU A 10 -9.02 31.01 -3.44
N ALA A 11 -7.86 31.41 -2.95
CA ALA A 11 -7.01 32.35 -3.65
C ALA A 11 -6.53 31.60 -4.90
N TRP A 12 -7.14 31.90 -6.04
CA TRP A 12 -6.63 31.51 -7.34
C TRP A 12 -5.27 32.20 -7.53
N VAL A 13 -4.20 31.57 -7.06
CA VAL A 13 -2.89 31.81 -7.62
C VAL A 13 -2.95 31.15 -8.99
N ALA A 14 -3.15 31.98 -10.02
CA ALA A 14 -2.83 31.57 -11.37
C ALA A 14 -1.36 31.18 -11.35
N VAL A 15 -1.08 29.87 -11.29
CA VAL A 15 0.19 29.31 -11.74
C VAL A 15 0.19 29.57 -13.25
N LEU A 16 0.59 30.78 -13.61
CA LEU A 16 0.96 31.12 -14.98
C LEU A 16 2.01 30.09 -15.38
N GLY A 17 1.67 29.31 -16.40
CA GLY A 17 2.38 28.12 -16.82
C GLY A 17 3.90 28.26 -16.68
N LEU A 18 4.47 27.44 -15.80
CA LEU A 18 5.70 26.76 -16.11
C LEU A 18 5.34 25.85 -17.29
N GLY A 19 5.42 26.41 -18.49
CA GLY A 19 5.31 25.63 -19.70
C GLY A 19 6.27 24.46 -19.59
N ALA A 20 5.89 23.33 -20.19
CA ALA A 20 6.84 22.30 -20.55
C ALA A 20 8.07 23.00 -21.15
N VAL A 21 9.13 23.13 -20.34
CA VAL A 21 10.44 23.50 -20.83
C VAL A 21 10.90 22.25 -21.53
N THR A 22 10.42 22.08 -22.76
CA THR A 22 11.15 21.35 -23.77
C THR A 22 12.51 22.01 -23.81
N CYS A 23 13.50 21.35 -23.22
CA CYS A 23 14.89 21.75 -23.29
C CYS A 23 15.29 21.64 -24.75
N SER A 24 15.02 22.69 -25.52
CA SER A 24 15.77 22.98 -26.73
C SER A 24 17.17 23.35 -26.25
N ALA A 25 18.07 22.38 -26.20
CA ALA A 25 19.46 22.60 -25.86
C ALA A 25 20.01 23.74 -26.76
N PRO A 26 20.66 24.78 -26.21
CA PRO A 26 21.41 25.68 -27.03
C PRO A 26 22.58 24.91 -27.63
N ASP A 27 22.62 24.84 -28.97
CA ASP A 27 23.79 24.41 -29.73
C ASP A 27 25.02 25.13 -29.17
N SER A 28 25.81 24.40 -28.39
CA SER A 28 27.14 24.81 -27.97
C SER A 28 28.10 23.74 -28.46
N ASP A 29 28.62 24.00 -29.66
CA ASP A 29 29.89 23.52 -30.15
C ASP A 29 30.99 23.82 -29.11
N ALA A 30 31.17 22.90 -28.15
CA ALA A 30 32.36 22.79 -27.33
C ALA A 30 32.50 21.33 -26.90
N GLY A 31 33.36 20.58 -27.61
CA GLY A 31 33.58 19.15 -27.43
C GLY A 31 34.11 18.74 -26.05
N GLY A 32 33.21 18.63 -25.08
CA GLY A 32 33.34 17.74 -23.93
C GLY A 32 32.72 16.38 -24.24
N PRO A 33 33.12 15.30 -23.54
CA PRO A 33 32.54 13.98 -23.77
C PRO A 33 31.03 14.06 -23.57
N SER A 34 30.25 13.62 -24.58
CA SER A 34 28.82 13.39 -24.44
C SER A 34 28.66 12.34 -23.34
N ARG A 35 28.35 12.80 -22.13
CA ARG A 35 27.95 11.92 -21.05
C ARG A 35 26.47 11.71 -21.26
N ASP A 36 26.13 10.61 -21.92
CA ASP A 36 24.75 10.13 -21.98
C ASP A 36 24.19 10.16 -20.55
N PRO A 37 22.93 10.60 -20.36
CA PRO A 37 22.27 10.49 -19.07
C PRO A 37 22.38 9.03 -18.65
N LEU A 38 22.83 8.79 -17.43
CA LEU A 38 22.91 7.43 -16.90
C LEU A 38 21.48 6.80 -17.01
N PRO A 39 21.37 5.52 -17.38
CA PRO A 39 20.07 4.85 -17.52
C PRO A 39 19.28 4.88 -16.21
N ARG A 40 17.95 4.96 -16.27
CA ARG A 40 17.06 5.05 -15.10
C ARG A 40 16.42 3.70 -14.88
N GLY A 41 16.44 3.16 -13.66
CA GLY A 41 15.97 1.78 -13.48
C GLY A 41 14.46 1.62 -13.49
N LEU A 42 13.73 2.58 -12.92
CA LEU A 42 12.27 2.67 -13.03
C LEU A 42 11.93 3.92 -13.85
N VAL A 43 11.25 3.73 -14.97
CA VAL A 43 10.92 4.78 -15.93
C VAL A 43 9.42 4.96 -16.00
N PRO A 44 8.84 6.06 -15.48
CA PRO A 44 7.42 6.34 -15.64
C PRO A 44 7.06 6.35 -17.13
N MET A 45 6.07 5.55 -17.52
CA MET A 45 5.60 5.47 -18.90
C MET A 45 4.26 6.16 -19.06
N ASP A 46 3.29 5.78 -18.24
CA ASP A 46 1.95 6.37 -18.25
C ASP A 46 1.25 6.21 -16.90
N GLN A 47 0.18 6.97 -16.72
CA GLN A 47 -0.67 6.92 -15.54
C GLN A 47 -2.12 7.11 -15.96
N ALA A 48 -3.03 6.29 -15.41
CA ALA A 48 -4.46 6.45 -15.62
C ALA A 48 -5.16 6.73 -14.29
N ILE A 49 -6.09 7.68 -14.29
CA ILE A 49 -6.95 8.01 -13.15
C ILE A 49 -8.30 7.34 -13.35
N GLN A 50 -8.82 6.67 -12.33
CA GLN A 50 -10.17 6.17 -12.33
C GLN A 50 -11.14 7.32 -11.97
N PRO A 51 -12.07 7.72 -12.87
CA PRO A 51 -12.86 8.93 -12.72
C PRO A 51 -14.06 8.81 -11.76
N THR A 52 -14.25 7.67 -11.10
CA THR A 52 -15.36 7.46 -10.16
C THR A 52 -15.16 8.25 -8.86
N GLU A 53 -16.21 8.52 -8.11
CA GLU A 53 -16.07 9.13 -6.78
C GLU A 53 -15.52 8.07 -5.81
N GLY A 54 -14.26 8.23 -5.38
CA GLY A 54 -13.61 7.35 -4.40
C GLY A 54 -13.41 5.90 -4.86
N PRO A 55 -12.77 5.63 -6.02
CA PRO A 55 -12.31 4.28 -6.33
C PRO A 55 -11.37 3.77 -5.23
N HIS A 56 -11.39 2.46 -5.00
CA HIS A 56 -10.42 1.76 -4.16
C HIS A 56 -9.87 0.61 -5.01
N LEU A 57 -8.93 0.92 -5.91
CA LEU A 57 -8.38 -0.11 -6.79
C LEU A 57 -7.52 -1.08 -5.96
N ALA A 58 -7.78 -2.38 -6.15
CA ALA A 58 -7.14 -3.48 -5.47
C ALA A 58 -6.29 -4.26 -6.49
N GLU A 59 -6.46 -5.57 -6.54
CA GLU A 59 -5.67 -6.47 -7.38
C GLU A 59 -5.77 -6.15 -8.90
N PRO A 60 -4.62 -5.92 -9.58
CA PRO A 60 -4.54 -5.88 -11.03
C PRO A 60 -4.28 -7.27 -11.62
N VAL A 61 -4.97 -7.60 -12.70
CA VAL A 61 -4.74 -8.79 -13.55
C VAL A 61 -4.55 -8.35 -14.99
N LEU A 62 -3.40 -8.69 -15.56
CA LEU A 62 -3.11 -8.47 -16.98
C LEU A 62 -3.46 -9.71 -17.80
N HIS A 63 -4.06 -9.50 -18.96
CA HIS A 63 -4.35 -10.59 -19.87
C HIS A 63 -4.30 -10.17 -21.34
N ARG A 64 -3.84 -11.10 -22.18
CA ARG A 64 -3.57 -10.87 -23.60
C ARG A 64 -4.65 -11.48 -24.48
N PHE A 65 -5.35 -10.65 -25.22
CA PHE A 65 -6.28 -11.08 -26.28
C PHE A 65 -5.63 -10.89 -27.65
N GLY A 66 -4.96 -11.95 -28.13
CA GLY A 66 -4.18 -11.88 -29.37
C GLY A 66 -2.95 -10.99 -29.21
N GLU A 67 -2.89 -9.86 -29.93
CA GLU A 67 -1.79 -8.89 -29.80
C GLU A 67 -2.09 -7.77 -28.78
N GLN A 68 -3.34 -7.63 -28.35
CA GLN A 68 -3.76 -6.60 -27.41
C GLN A 68 -3.59 -7.07 -25.97
N VAL A 69 -3.18 -6.15 -25.10
CA VAL A 69 -3.04 -6.39 -23.66
C VAL A 69 -4.07 -5.54 -22.94
N PHE A 70 -4.78 -6.16 -22.02
CA PHE A 70 -5.77 -5.53 -21.17
C PHE A 70 -5.38 -5.69 -19.72
N LEU A 71 -5.63 -4.65 -18.95
CA LEU A 71 -5.48 -4.63 -17.50
C LEU A 71 -6.86 -4.52 -16.88
N TYR A 72 -7.23 -5.53 -16.10
CA TYR A 72 -8.44 -5.57 -15.28
C TYR A 72 -8.05 -5.32 -13.84
N VAL A 73 -8.75 -4.43 -13.16
CA VAL A 73 -8.42 -4.06 -11.77
C VAL A 73 -9.66 -4.20 -10.91
N ALA A 74 -9.56 -4.97 -9.84
CA ALA A 74 -10.59 -5.05 -8.81
C ALA A 74 -10.80 -3.66 -8.18
N ASN A 75 -12.04 -3.28 -7.90
CA ASN A 75 -12.36 -2.05 -7.20
C ASN A 75 -13.22 -2.36 -5.97
N SER A 76 -12.77 -2.04 -4.75
CA SER A 76 -13.52 -2.41 -3.56
C SER A 76 -14.77 -1.55 -3.32
N ASN A 77 -14.90 -0.43 -4.02
CA ASN A 77 -16.07 0.47 -3.96
C ASN A 77 -16.97 0.37 -5.20
N ASP A 78 -16.54 -0.38 -6.21
CA ASP A 78 -17.28 -0.60 -7.44
C ASP A 78 -17.04 -2.05 -7.90
N THR A 79 -17.16 -2.32 -9.19
CA THR A 79 -16.93 -3.60 -9.86
C THR A 79 -15.46 -3.77 -10.30
N VAL A 80 -15.22 -3.88 -11.61
CA VAL A 80 -13.92 -4.07 -12.25
C VAL A 80 -13.65 -2.88 -13.16
N ALA A 81 -12.51 -2.22 -12.97
CA ALA A 81 -12.01 -1.21 -13.90
C ALA A 81 -11.21 -1.90 -15.03
N THR A 82 -11.38 -1.43 -16.26
CA THR A 82 -10.75 -2.07 -17.44
C THR A 82 -9.98 -1.06 -18.27
N TYR A 83 -8.72 -1.40 -18.58
CA TYR A 83 -7.81 -0.55 -19.33
C TYR A 83 -7.22 -1.32 -20.51
N GLU A 84 -7.17 -0.69 -21.68
CA GLU A 84 -6.36 -1.16 -22.79
C GLU A 84 -4.94 -0.59 -22.66
N VAL A 85 -3.94 -1.47 -22.77
CA VAL A 85 -2.54 -1.09 -22.89
C VAL A 85 -2.24 -0.88 -24.36
N THR A 86 -2.18 0.37 -24.81
CA THR A 86 -2.03 0.68 -26.23
C THR A 86 -0.61 0.34 -26.72
N PRO A 87 -0.43 0.10 -28.04
CA PRO A 87 0.91 -0.08 -28.63
C PRO A 87 1.84 1.12 -28.44
N ALA A 88 1.29 2.32 -28.16
CA ALA A 88 2.05 3.53 -27.88
C ALA A 88 2.57 3.59 -26.44
N GLY A 89 2.23 2.62 -25.60
CA GLY A 89 2.63 2.62 -24.21
C GLY A 89 1.62 3.24 -23.26
N THR A 90 0.40 3.57 -23.71
CA THR A 90 -0.58 4.30 -22.88
C THR A 90 -1.65 3.40 -22.26
N LEU A 91 -2.15 3.76 -21.08
CA LEU A 91 -3.30 3.16 -20.42
C LEU A 91 -4.58 3.95 -20.79
N VAL A 92 -5.53 3.27 -21.43
CA VAL A 92 -6.81 3.88 -21.82
C VAL A 92 -7.94 3.17 -21.08
N LEU A 93 -8.66 3.88 -20.22
CA LEU A 93 -9.88 3.37 -19.59
C LEU A 93 -10.93 3.06 -20.68
N THR A 94 -11.40 1.82 -20.75
CA THR A 94 -12.30 1.38 -21.82
C THR A 94 -13.75 1.19 -21.38
N ASP A 95 -14.01 1.06 -20.08
CA ASP A 95 -15.37 0.93 -19.51
C ASP A 95 -15.65 2.05 -18.51
N GLU A 96 -16.11 3.21 -19.01
CA GLU A 96 -16.67 4.27 -18.18
C GLU A 96 -18.08 3.88 -17.73
N ARG A 97 -18.20 3.04 -16.69
CA ARG A 97 -19.50 2.81 -16.07
C ARG A 97 -19.93 4.04 -15.28
N ALA A 98 -21.22 4.37 -15.37
CA ALA A 98 -21.79 5.40 -14.51
C ALA A 98 -21.77 4.89 -13.06
N PRO A 99 -21.34 5.71 -12.08
CA PRO A 99 -21.39 5.34 -10.67
C PRO A 99 -22.78 4.82 -10.26
N GLY A 100 -22.82 3.78 -9.43
CA GLY A 100 -24.06 3.29 -8.80
C GLY A 100 -24.94 2.36 -9.64
N VAL A 101 -24.53 1.95 -10.84
CA VAL A 101 -25.35 1.07 -11.71
C VAL A 101 -25.23 -0.41 -11.33
N ASP A 102 -24.12 -0.83 -10.71
CA ASP A 102 -23.90 -2.19 -10.20
C ASP A 102 -22.81 -2.15 -9.10
N GLU A 103 -23.12 -1.58 -7.92
CA GLU A 103 -22.20 -1.55 -6.75
C GLU A 103 -21.93 -2.97 -6.24
N VAL A 104 -20.98 -3.64 -6.87
CA VAL A 104 -20.57 -5.02 -6.58
C VAL A 104 -19.10 -4.97 -6.23
N ARG A 105 -18.81 -4.76 -4.94
CA ARG A 105 -17.44 -4.71 -4.41
C ARG A 105 -16.62 -5.90 -4.90
N CYS A 106 -15.43 -5.60 -5.43
CA CYS A 106 -14.48 -6.57 -5.92
C CYS A 106 -13.11 -6.36 -5.29
N THR A 107 -12.50 -7.42 -4.74
CA THR A 107 -11.18 -7.32 -4.08
C THR A 107 -10.13 -8.28 -4.63
N THR A 108 -10.54 -9.28 -5.40
CA THR A 108 -9.65 -10.21 -6.10
C THR A 108 -10.26 -10.66 -7.43
N LEU A 109 -9.41 -10.95 -8.40
CA LEU A 109 -9.79 -11.31 -9.77
C LEU A 109 -9.11 -12.58 -10.23
N ALA A 110 -9.80 -13.37 -11.05
CA ALA A 110 -9.17 -14.44 -11.82
C ALA A 110 -9.79 -14.57 -13.22
N ILE A 111 -8.98 -14.95 -14.21
CA ILE A 111 -9.42 -15.06 -15.60
C ILE A 111 -9.33 -16.51 -16.06
N HIS A 112 -10.44 -17.02 -16.59
CA HIS A 112 -10.47 -18.28 -17.33
C HIS A 112 -10.44 -17.98 -18.83
N GLU A 113 -9.24 -18.05 -19.39
CA GLU A 113 -8.98 -17.75 -20.80
C GLU A 113 -9.83 -18.58 -21.78
N PRO A 114 -10.00 -19.91 -21.60
CA PRO A 114 -10.73 -20.74 -22.57
C PRO A 114 -12.18 -20.31 -22.79
N SER A 115 -12.84 -19.79 -21.76
CA SER A 115 -14.21 -19.29 -21.85
C SER A 115 -14.31 -17.76 -21.92
N ALA A 116 -13.18 -17.05 -21.98
CA ALA A 116 -13.10 -15.59 -21.88
C ALA A 116 -13.98 -15.08 -20.73
N SER A 117 -13.75 -15.59 -19.52
CA SER A 117 -14.54 -15.25 -18.33
C SER A 117 -13.64 -14.69 -17.24
N LEU A 118 -14.09 -13.63 -16.59
CA LEU A 118 -13.45 -13.06 -15.41
C LEU A 118 -14.33 -13.30 -14.19
N TYR A 119 -13.72 -13.78 -13.13
CA TYR A 119 -14.35 -13.97 -11.83
C TYR A 119 -13.88 -12.90 -10.87
N CYS A 120 -14.81 -12.42 -10.06
CA CYS A 120 -14.60 -11.42 -9.06
C CYS A 120 -14.99 -12.00 -7.69
N GLY A 121 -14.06 -11.92 -6.75
CA GLY A 121 -14.27 -12.29 -5.35
C GLY A 121 -14.48 -11.06 -4.47
N ASN A 122 -15.20 -11.27 -3.38
CA ASN A 122 -15.50 -10.26 -2.38
C ASN A 122 -15.16 -10.78 -0.98
N ASP A 123 -14.63 -9.89 -0.16
CA ASP A 123 -14.12 -10.08 1.19
C ASP A 123 -15.16 -9.82 2.30
N ASP A 124 -16.33 -9.29 1.95
CA ASP A 124 -17.47 -9.08 2.85
C ASP A 124 -18.76 -9.82 2.41
N VAL A 125 -18.84 -10.25 1.15
CA VAL A 125 -19.97 -11.02 0.63
C VAL A 125 -19.54 -12.43 0.23
N SER A 126 -20.24 -13.45 0.74
CA SER A 126 -20.05 -14.86 0.35
C SER A 126 -20.63 -15.16 -1.04
N ALA A 127 -20.18 -14.44 -2.06
CA ALA A 127 -20.57 -14.65 -3.45
C ALA A 127 -19.43 -14.34 -4.42
N LEU A 128 -19.47 -14.99 -5.57
CA LEU A 128 -18.61 -14.69 -6.72
C LEU A 128 -19.44 -14.09 -7.84
N ASP A 129 -18.88 -13.09 -8.49
CA ASP A 129 -19.45 -12.51 -9.68
C ASP A 129 -18.65 -12.93 -10.91
N ARG A 130 -19.35 -13.18 -12.02
CA ARG A 130 -18.72 -13.49 -13.30
C ARG A 130 -19.03 -12.42 -14.32
N TYR A 131 -18.00 -12.10 -15.10
CA TYR A 131 -18.04 -11.20 -16.21
C TYR A 131 -17.64 -11.93 -17.49
N SER A 132 -18.40 -11.75 -18.56
CA SER A 132 -18.00 -12.17 -19.89
C SER A 132 -16.97 -11.18 -20.45
N LEU A 133 -15.85 -11.70 -20.95
CA LEU A 133 -14.82 -10.98 -21.70
C LEU A 133 -14.97 -11.20 -23.22
N ALA A 134 -16.17 -11.54 -23.70
CA ALA A 134 -16.44 -11.64 -25.14
C ALA A 134 -16.15 -10.33 -25.89
N ASP A 135 -16.32 -9.20 -25.20
CA ASP A 135 -15.70 -7.93 -25.54
C ASP A 135 -14.70 -7.57 -24.41
N PRO A 136 -13.39 -7.69 -24.64
CA PRO A 136 -12.39 -7.49 -23.58
C PRO A 136 -12.30 -6.02 -23.13
N THR A 137 -12.78 -5.08 -23.93
CA THR A 137 -12.82 -3.65 -23.58
C THR A 137 -13.93 -3.32 -22.59
N ARG A 138 -14.93 -4.20 -22.47
CA ARG A 138 -16.13 -3.96 -21.68
C ARG A 138 -16.66 -5.27 -21.08
N PRO A 139 -16.06 -5.73 -19.97
CA PRO A 139 -16.57 -6.89 -19.25
C PRO A 139 -18.06 -6.72 -18.92
N VAL A 140 -18.87 -7.75 -19.09
CA VAL A 140 -20.31 -7.68 -18.76
C VAL A 140 -20.63 -8.69 -17.68
N ARG A 141 -21.12 -8.22 -16.53
CA ARG A 141 -21.59 -9.09 -15.45
C ARG A 141 -22.76 -9.93 -15.96
N ASP A 142 -22.62 -11.25 -15.91
CA ASP A 142 -23.63 -12.15 -16.46
C ASP A 142 -23.94 -13.36 -15.56
N GLY A 143 -23.37 -13.40 -14.35
CA GLY A 143 -23.74 -14.36 -13.32
C GLY A 143 -23.25 -13.97 -11.92
N GLN A 144 -23.91 -14.54 -10.91
CA GLN A 144 -23.51 -14.47 -9.51
C GLN A 144 -23.72 -15.85 -8.86
N TRP A 145 -22.73 -16.32 -8.09
CA TRP A 145 -22.76 -17.60 -7.41
C TRP A 145 -22.58 -17.41 -5.91
N PRO A 146 -23.57 -17.74 -5.08
CA PRO A 146 -23.38 -17.74 -3.63
C PRO A 146 -22.40 -18.85 -3.25
N LEU A 147 -21.40 -18.51 -2.44
CA LEU A 147 -20.39 -19.46 -1.98
C LEU A 147 -20.92 -20.31 -0.81
N TYR A 148 -21.62 -19.70 0.16
CA TYR A 148 -22.40 -20.37 1.22
C TYR A 148 -23.33 -19.38 1.95
N ASP A 149 -24.40 -19.87 2.59
CA ASP A 149 -25.28 -19.07 3.46
C ASP A 149 -24.65 -18.78 4.85
N ASP A 150 -23.76 -19.66 5.34
CA ASP A 150 -23.19 -19.58 6.68
C ASP A 150 -21.84 -18.86 6.69
N PHE A 151 -21.81 -17.53 6.53
CA PHE A 151 -20.76 -16.54 6.88
C PHE A 151 -19.25 -16.83 6.61
N ARG A 152 -18.86 -17.99 6.09
CA ARG A 152 -17.49 -18.53 6.09
C ARG A 152 -16.86 -18.55 4.69
N GLY A 153 -17.62 -18.22 3.64
CA GLY A 153 -17.23 -18.37 2.24
C GLY A 153 -16.60 -17.12 1.62
N LEU A 154 -15.89 -16.29 2.37
CA LEU A 154 -15.29 -15.07 1.85
C LEU A 154 -14.01 -15.40 1.09
N ALA A 155 -13.86 -14.84 -0.11
CA ALA A 155 -12.68 -15.02 -0.94
C ALA A 155 -11.59 -14.03 -0.49
N ALA A 156 -10.43 -14.56 -0.11
CA ALA A 156 -9.22 -13.76 0.05
C ALA A 156 -8.56 -13.51 -1.31
N ASP A 157 -8.57 -14.56 -2.13
CA ASP A 157 -7.93 -14.57 -3.43
C ASP A 157 -8.59 -15.59 -4.36
N LEU A 158 -8.52 -15.33 -5.65
CA LEU A 158 -9.00 -16.24 -6.69
C LEU A 158 -7.84 -16.59 -7.63
N GLU A 159 -7.80 -17.84 -8.06
CA GLU A 159 -6.89 -18.24 -9.13
C GLU A 159 -7.54 -19.27 -10.04
N VAL A 160 -7.28 -19.18 -11.34
CA VAL A 160 -7.77 -20.18 -12.30
C VAL A 160 -6.65 -21.18 -12.61
N HIS A 161 -6.95 -22.46 -12.40
CA HIS A 161 -6.03 -23.55 -12.69
C HIS A 161 -6.67 -24.59 -13.62
N GLY A 162 -6.39 -24.47 -14.92
CA GLY A 162 -7.13 -25.20 -15.95
C GLY A 162 -8.61 -24.83 -15.94
N ASP A 163 -9.49 -25.82 -16.04
CA ASP A 163 -10.95 -25.62 -15.98
C ASP A 163 -11.46 -25.61 -14.51
N ARG A 164 -10.71 -25.04 -13.57
CA ARG A 164 -11.10 -24.93 -12.16
C ARG A 164 -10.81 -23.55 -11.61
N LEU A 165 -11.76 -23.04 -10.85
CA LEU A 165 -11.58 -21.85 -10.03
C LEU A 165 -11.14 -22.30 -8.64
N LEU A 166 -9.98 -21.84 -8.23
CA LEU A 166 -9.46 -21.97 -6.88
C LEU A 166 -9.85 -20.73 -6.09
N ILE A 167 -10.31 -20.94 -4.88
CA ILE A 167 -10.76 -19.88 -3.99
C ILE A 167 -9.99 -20.05 -2.69
N GLY A 168 -9.04 -19.14 -2.47
CA GLY A 168 -8.35 -19.04 -1.21
C GLY A 168 -9.30 -18.41 -0.21
N SER A 169 -9.70 -19.15 0.82
CA SER A 169 -10.55 -18.62 1.88
C SER A 169 -9.73 -18.26 3.12
N TRP A 170 -10.16 -17.21 3.78
CA TRP A 170 -9.68 -16.82 5.10
C TRP A 170 -9.96 -17.88 6.17
N ASP A 171 -11.13 -18.52 6.09
CA ASP A 171 -11.73 -19.30 7.18
C ASP A 171 -11.92 -20.79 6.82
N LEU A 172 -11.99 -21.13 5.53
CA LEU A 172 -12.26 -22.51 5.04
C LEU A 172 -11.04 -23.19 4.41
N GLY A 173 -9.88 -22.54 4.38
CA GLY A 173 -8.74 -23.04 3.62
C GLY A 173 -8.94 -22.90 2.12
N LEU A 174 -8.36 -23.84 1.36
CA LEU A 174 -8.50 -23.86 -0.08
C LEU A 174 -9.76 -24.64 -0.48
N VAL A 175 -10.57 -24.00 -1.31
CA VAL A 175 -11.72 -24.65 -1.94
C VAL A 175 -11.65 -24.46 -3.45
N SER A 176 -12.35 -25.31 -4.19
CA SER A 176 -12.37 -25.21 -5.65
C SER A 176 -13.74 -25.53 -6.24
N MET A 177 -14.00 -24.94 -7.41
CA MET A 177 -15.17 -25.18 -8.24
C MET A 177 -14.70 -25.51 -9.65
N GLY A 178 -15.46 -26.33 -10.38
CA GLY A 178 -15.17 -26.54 -11.79
C GLY A 178 -15.71 -25.38 -12.63
N ILE A 179 -15.09 -25.18 -13.79
CA ILE A 179 -15.47 -24.17 -14.75
C ILE A 179 -15.93 -24.89 -16.03
N GLY A 180 -17.19 -24.70 -16.39
CA GLY A 180 -17.72 -25.18 -17.65
C GLY A 180 -17.09 -24.47 -18.85
N PRO A 181 -17.22 -25.03 -20.06
CA PRO A 181 -16.63 -24.45 -21.28
C PRO A 181 -17.20 -23.06 -21.65
N ASP A 182 -18.35 -22.68 -21.10
CA ASP A 182 -18.98 -21.36 -21.22
C ASP A 182 -18.67 -20.44 -20.02
N GLY A 183 -17.72 -20.85 -19.19
CA GLY A 183 -17.30 -20.15 -17.98
C GLY A 183 -18.30 -20.24 -16.83
N GLN A 184 -19.39 -21.01 -16.95
CA GLN A 184 -20.31 -21.17 -15.83
C GLN A 184 -19.62 -22.01 -14.76
N LEU A 185 -19.69 -21.60 -13.50
CA LEU A 185 -19.19 -22.47 -12.43
C LEU A 185 -20.06 -23.72 -12.36
N ASP A 186 -19.43 -24.87 -12.51
CA ASP A 186 -20.10 -26.17 -12.52
C ASP A 186 -19.84 -26.95 -11.22
N GLY A 187 -20.88 -27.67 -10.78
CA GLY A 187 -20.81 -28.51 -9.59
C GLY A 187 -20.95 -27.77 -8.25
N GLU A 188 -20.75 -28.54 -7.19
CA GLU A 188 -20.72 -28.03 -5.82
C GLU A 188 -19.31 -27.54 -5.49
N LEU A 189 -19.22 -26.61 -4.54
CA LEU A 189 -17.94 -26.17 -4.01
C LEU A 189 -17.28 -27.33 -3.25
N VAL A 190 -16.03 -27.63 -3.62
CA VAL A 190 -15.27 -28.77 -3.10
C VAL A 190 -14.14 -28.28 -2.23
N GLU A 191 -14.09 -28.73 -0.98
CA GLU A 191 -12.91 -28.54 -0.12
C GLU A 191 -11.70 -29.25 -0.73
N ALA A 192 -10.62 -28.51 -0.97
CA ALA A 192 -9.41 -29.06 -1.59
C ALA A 192 -8.58 -29.92 -0.63
N GLY A 193 -8.95 -29.95 0.67
CA GLY A 193 -8.22 -30.66 1.72
C GLY A 193 -6.97 -29.94 2.24
N ILE A 194 -6.78 -28.67 1.86
CA ILE A 194 -5.67 -27.83 2.33
C ILE A 194 -6.23 -26.77 3.28
N GLU A 195 -5.92 -26.90 4.56
CA GLU A 195 -6.30 -25.94 5.60
C GLU A 195 -5.30 -24.77 5.64
N GLY A 196 -5.79 -23.59 6.06
CA GLY A 196 -4.99 -22.39 6.29
C GLY A 196 -5.81 -21.11 6.11
N ASN A 197 -5.23 -19.98 6.52
CA ASN A 197 -5.78 -18.65 6.25
C ASN A 197 -5.10 -18.09 5.00
N PHE A 198 -5.69 -18.35 3.83
CA PHE A 198 -5.10 -18.03 2.54
C PHE A 198 -5.12 -16.53 2.26
N ARG A 199 -4.04 -16.01 1.66
CA ARG A 199 -3.87 -14.61 1.26
C ARG A 199 -3.68 -14.44 -0.23
N ARG A 200 -2.88 -15.30 -0.85
CA ARG A 200 -2.63 -15.30 -2.29
C ARG A 200 -2.46 -16.70 -2.86
N LEU A 201 -2.83 -16.83 -4.12
CA LEU A 201 -2.71 -18.00 -4.96
C LEU A 201 -2.07 -17.58 -6.29
N THR A 202 -1.20 -18.40 -6.84
CA THR A 202 -0.71 -18.21 -8.21
C THR A 202 -0.32 -19.54 -8.82
N SER A 203 -0.71 -19.79 -10.07
CA SER A 203 -0.39 -21.03 -10.76
C SER A 203 1.04 -21.01 -11.30
N ALA A 204 1.76 -22.11 -11.03
CA ALA A 204 3.11 -22.36 -11.57
C ALA A 204 3.08 -23.13 -12.91
N GLY A 205 1.90 -23.37 -13.49
CA GLY A 205 1.74 -24.32 -14.60
C GLY A 205 1.88 -25.79 -14.17
N GLU A 206 1.78 -26.70 -15.13
CA GLU A 206 2.00 -28.16 -14.95
C GLU A 206 1.23 -28.85 -13.80
N GLY A 207 0.08 -28.32 -13.39
CA GLY A 207 -0.68 -28.88 -12.27
C GLY A 207 -0.32 -28.31 -10.89
N ARG A 208 0.58 -27.32 -10.82
CA ARG A 208 1.13 -26.77 -9.57
C ARG A 208 0.63 -25.36 -9.26
N VAL A 209 0.53 -25.07 -7.98
CA VAL A 209 0.03 -23.81 -7.43
C VAL A 209 0.89 -23.41 -6.24
N TRP A 210 1.40 -22.19 -6.26
CA TRP A 210 1.96 -21.54 -5.08
C TRP A 210 0.81 -20.92 -4.29
N ALA A 211 0.85 -21.10 -2.97
CA ALA A 211 -0.09 -20.44 -2.09
C ALA A 211 0.64 -19.77 -0.94
N LEU A 212 0.16 -18.61 -0.54
CA LEU A 212 0.61 -17.89 0.64
C LEU A 212 -0.51 -17.90 1.68
N THR A 213 -0.20 -18.39 2.88
CA THR A 213 -1.12 -18.36 4.01
C THR A 213 -0.53 -17.57 5.17
N ALA A 214 -1.37 -16.85 5.89
CA ALA A 214 -0.96 -16.02 7.02
C ALA A 214 -0.48 -16.83 8.23
N ASP A 215 -0.83 -18.11 8.34
CA ASP A 215 -0.58 -18.98 9.49
C ASP A 215 0.44 -20.09 9.24
N ARG A 216 0.64 -20.50 7.98
CA ARG A 216 1.52 -21.61 7.59
C ARG A 216 2.71 -21.17 6.75
N GLY A 217 2.65 -19.99 6.14
CA GLY A 217 3.68 -19.46 5.23
C GLY A 217 3.41 -19.81 3.77
N VAL A 218 4.47 -20.10 3.01
CA VAL A 218 4.36 -20.46 1.60
C VAL A 218 4.15 -21.96 1.46
N LEU A 219 3.20 -22.35 0.61
CA LEU A 219 2.89 -23.73 0.25
C LEU A 219 3.12 -23.94 -1.24
N MET A 220 3.65 -25.11 -1.58
CA MET A 220 3.65 -25.64 -2.94
C MET A 220 2.63 -26.77 -3.01
N LEU A 221 1.64 -26.61 -3.89
CA LEU A 221 0.51 -27.52 -4.02
C LEU A 221 0.50 -28.17 -5.41
N GLU A 222 0.05 -29.41 -5.49
CA GLU A 222 -0.18 -30.15 -6.73
C GLU A 222 -1.63 -30.58 -6.82
N HIS A 223 -2.24 -30.38 -7.98
CA HIS A 223 -3.59 -30.82 -8.26
C HIS A 223 -3.63 -32.36 -8.36
N ALA A 224 -4.33 -33.00 -7.42
CA ALA A 224 -4.44 -34.46 -7.32
C ALA A 224 -5.63 -35.04 -8.12
N GLY A 225 -6.36 -34.20 -8.86
CA GLY A 225 -7.60 -34.55 -9.55
C GLY A 225 -8.85 -34.46 -8.67
N ALA A 226 -10.03 -34.46 -9.31
CA ALA A 226 -11.34 -34.33 -8.66
C ALA A 226 -11.49 -33.09 -7.72
N GLY A 227 -10.68 -32.04 -7.94
CA GLY A 227 -10.70 -30.82 -7.13
C GLY A 227 -9.91 -30.89 -5.82
N ALA A 228 -9.23 -32.01 -5.56
CA ALA A 228 -8.35 -32.14 -4.41
C ALA A 228 -6.93 -31.67 -4.75
N PHE A 229 -6.24 -31.14 -3.74
CA PHE A 229 -4.84 -30.75 -3.84
C PHE A 229 -4.01 -31.51 -2.81
N THR A 230 -2.76 -31.79 -3.17
CA THR A 230 -1.76 -32.35 -2.26
C THR A 230 -0.71 -31.29 -1.99
N GLU A 231 -0.39 -31.10 -0.71
CA GLU A 231 0.74 -30.27 -0.32
C GLU A 231 2.05 -31.02 -0.59
N LEU A 232 2.88 -30.46 -1.46
CA LEU A 232 4.21 -30.99 -1.78
C LEU A 232 5.26 -30.50 -0.77
N ALA A 233 5.17 -29.23 -0.39
CA ALA A 233 6.08 -28.60 0.55
C ALA A 233 5.47 -27.37 1.21
N GLN A 234 6.04 -27.00 2.36
CA GLN A 234 5.71 -25.82 3.13
C GLN A 234 7.00 -25.13 3.58
N LEU A 235 7.02 -23.80 3.52
CA LEU A 235 8.04 -22.95 4.11
C LEU A 235 7.38 -21.91 5.03
N PRO A 236 7.60 -21.98 6.35
CA PRO A 236 7.23 -20.90 7.25
C PRO A 236 7.93 -19.60 6.84
N ILE A 237 7.20 -18.49 6.87
CA ILE A 237 7.73 -17.15 6.57
C ILE A 237 8.00 -16.38 7.87
N ASP A 238 8.96 -15.46 7.81
CA ASP A 238 9.31 -14.54 8.90
C ASP A 238 8.77 -13.14 8.57
N GLY A 239 7.47 -12.96 8.76
CA GLY A 239 6.74 -11.73 8.43
C GLY A 239 5.23 -11.95 8.26
N PRO A 240 4.44 -10.86 8.16
CA PRO A 240 3.05 -10.92 7.70
C PRO A 240 2.97 -11.39 6.24
N ALA A 241 1.99 -12.22 5.91
CA ALA A 241 1.73 -12.65 4.54
C ALA A 241 0.95 -11.57 3.77
N MET A 242 1.62 -10.77 2.94
CA MET A 242 0.96 -9.66 2.21
C MET A 242 0.59 -10.02 0.78
N ASP A 243 1.57 -10.47 0.01
CA ASP A 243 1.42 -10.72 -1.42
C ASP A 243 2.39 -11.79 -1.91
N LEU A 244 2.08 -12.36 -3.06
CA LEU A 244 2.84 -13.41 -3.71
C LEU A 244 2.90 -13.14 -5.21
N GLY A 245 4.08 -12.83 -5.72
CA GLY A 245 4.36 -12.70 -7.15
C GLY A 245 5.15 -13.91 -7.67
N PHE A 246 4.92 -14.33 -8.90
CA PHE A 246 5.54 -15.51 -9.48
C PHE A 246 6.03 -15.23 -10.91
N ASP A 247 7.27 -15.61 -11.17
CA ASP A 247 7.93 -15.49 -12.47
C ASP A 247 7.53 -16.68 -13.36
N GLN A 248 6.48 -16.51 -14.17
CA GLN A 248 5.97 -17.57 -15.04
C GLN A 248 6.90 -17.92 -16.22
N ASP A 249 7.71 -16.95 -16.66
CA ASP A 249 8.46 -17.05 -17.92
C ASP A 249 9.94 -17.41 -17.72
N HIS A 250 10.49 -17.25 -16.52
CA HIS A 250 11.90 -17.52 -16.25
C HIS A 250 12.08 -18.45 -15.04
N ALA A 251 12.57 -19.67 -15.33
CA ALA A 251 13.24 -20.44 -14.30
C ALA A 251 14.52 -19.69 -13.90
N GLY A 252 14.72 -19.47 -12.60
CA GLY A 252 15.89 -18.77 -12.06
C GLY A 252 17.21 -19.48 -12.37
N GLU A 253 18.32 -18.87 -11.97
CA GLU A 253 19.64 -19.50 -12.10
C GLU A 253 19.63 -20.94 -11.54
N GLY A 254 20.05 -21.90 -12.36
CA GLY A 254 20.02 -23.32 -12.00
C GLY A 254 18.70 -24.05 -12.30
N GLY A 255 17.72 -23.37 -12.91
CA GLY A 255 16.44 -23.96 -13.31
C GLY A 255 15.43 -24.09 -12.17
N LEU A 256 15.58 -23.29 -11.11
CA LEU A 256 14.69 -23.28 -9.95
C LEU A 256 13.48 -22.37 -10.23
N GLU A 257 12.31 -22.80 -9.79
CA GLU A 257 11.14 -21.92 -9.77
C GLU A 257 11.25 -20.96 -8.59
N ARG A 258 10.88 -19.70 -8.81
CA ARG A 258 11.01 -18.63 -7.82
C ARG A 258 9.70 -17.87 -7.69
N ALA A 259 9.37 -17.50 -6.47
CA ALA A 259 8.29 -16.58 -6.16
C ALA A 259 8.82 -15.47 -5.24
N ALA A 260 8.30 -14.26 -5.37
CA ALA A 260 8.52 -13.18 -4.42
C ALA A 260 7.37 -13.15 -3.43
N VAL A 261 7.70 -12.98 -2.16
CA VAL A 261 6.74 -12.86 -1.06
C VAL A 261 6.93 -11.49 -0.43
N ALA A 262 5.85 -10.70 -0.39
CA ALA A 262 5.81 -9.47 0.37
C ALA A 262 5.53 -9.78 1.84
N LEU A 263 6.39 -9.27 2.71
CA LEU A 263 6.44 -9.56 4.15
C LEU A 263 6.24 -8.31 5.01
N GLY A 264 5.51 -7.31 4.52
CA GLY A 264 5.21 -6.10 5.29
C GLY A 264 6.47 -5.38 5.76
N SER A 265 6.57 -5.10 7.06
CA SER A 265 7.74 -4.45 7.67
C SER A 265 9.00 -5.30 7.66
N MET A 266 8.92 -6.59 7.34
CA MET A 266 10.07 -7.48 7.13
C MET A 266 10.60 -7.45 5.70
N GLY A 267 10.04 -6.62 4.82
CA GLY A 267 10.54 -6.44 3.46
C GLY A 267 9.94 -7.43 2.47
N ALA A 268 10.76 -7.94 1.55
CA ALA A 268 10.37 -8.98 0.60
C ALA A 268 11.38 -10.12 0.60
N GLN A 269 10.93 -11.33 0.31
CA GLN A 269 11.76 -12.53 0.23
C GLN A 269 11.48 -13.32 -1.03
N ILE A 270 12.54 -13.78 -1.68
CA ILE A 270 12.45 -14.78 -2.74
C ILE A 270 12.35 -16.16 -2.09
N VAL A 271 11.38 -16.94 -2.52
CA VAL A 271 11.24 -18.35 -2.16
C VAL A 271 11.50 -19.19 -3.40
N GLU A 272 12.31 -20.23 -3.25
CA GLU A 272 12.73 -21.07 -4.37
C GLU A 272 12.24 -22.51 -4.18
N TRP A 273 11.88 -23.14 -5.28
CA TRP A 273 11.46 -24.53 -5.36
C TRP A 273 12.43 -25.35 -6.20
N ASP A 274 12.98 -26.42 -5.62
CA ASP A 274 13.95 -27.32 -6.27
C ASP A 274 13.35 -28.62 -6.83
N GLY A 275 12.02 -28.71 -6.86
CA GLY A 275 11.29 -29.93 -7.21
C GLY A 275 11.01 -30.86 -6.03
N GLN A 276 11.54 -30.59 -4.84
CA GLN A 276 11.34 -31.41 -3.64
C GLN A 276 11.03 -30.61 -2.38
N SER A 277 11.66 -29.44 -2.21
CA SER A 277 11.51 -28.59 -1.04
C SER A 277 11.47 -27.12 -1.40
N LEU A 278 10.75 -26.35 -0.57
CA LEU A 278 10.79 -24.90 -0.59
C LEU A 278 11.95 -24.40 0.28
N ARG A 279 12.69 -23.43 -0.21
CA ARG A 279 13.78 -22.78 0.54
C ARG A 279 13.67 -21.26 0.46
N ALA A 280 13.97 -20.61 1.57
CA ALA A 280 14.16 -19.17 1.59
C ALA A 280 15.42 -18.82 0.79
N GLY A 281 15.27 -17.91 -0.17
CA GLY A 281 16.34 -17.33 -0.96
C GLY A 281 16.69 -15.93 -0.45
N THR A 282 16.97 -15.03 -1.39
CA THR A 282 17.36 -13.66 -1.12
C THR A 282 16.25 -12.86 -0.47
N SER A 283 16.58 -12.05 0.54
CA SER A 283 15.68 -11.07 1.16
C SER A 283 16.14 -9.65 0.84
N VAL A 284 15.20 -8.73 0.72
CA VAL A 284 15.43 -7.29 0.54
C VAL A 284 14.59 -6.51 1.54
N HIS A 285 15.14 -5.42 2.07
CA HIS A 285 14.47 -4.65 3.13
C HIS A 285 14.29 -3.19 2.66
N PRO A 286 13.38 -2.93 1.70
CA PRO A 286 13.05 -1.56 1.38
C PRO A 286 12.49 -0.89 2.64
N PRO A 287 12.83 0.38 2.87
CA PRO A 287 12.39 1.13 4.04
C PRO A 287 10.93 1.58 3.89
N GLY A 288 10.04 0.67 4.23
CA GLY A 288 8.59 0.80 4.19
C GLY A 288 7.91 -0.51 4.56
N VAL A 289 6.59 -0.50 4.71
CA VAL A 289 5.80 -1.75 4.73
C VAL A 289 5.63 -2.19 3.28
N VAL A 290 6.20 -3.34 2.93
CA VAL A 290 6.04 -3.93 1.60
C VAL A 290 4.65 -4.54 1.49
N SER A 291 3.80 -3.91 0.68
CA SER A 291 2.44 -4.36 0.40
C SER A 291 2.40 -5.37 -0.75
N ALA A 292 3.30 -5.23 -1.72
CA ALA A 292 3.38 -6.11 -2.89
C ALA A 292 4.83 -6.38 -3.31
N ALA A 293 5.06 -7.55 -3.88
CA ALA A 293 6.36 -7.91 -4.44
C ALA A 293 6.17 -8.84 -5.63
N ASP A 294 6.94 -8.63 -6.70
CA ASP A 294 6.85 -9.45 -7.91
C ASP A 294 8.20 -9.60 -8.62
N LEU A 295 8.30 -10.64 -9.45
CA LEU A 295 9.52 -11.06 -10.14
C LEU A 295 9.32 -11.13 -11.66
N ASP A 296 10.35 -10.70 -12.39
CA ASP A 296 10.51 -10.95 -13.83
C ASP A 296 12.00 -11.20 -14.11
N GLY A 297 12.36 -12.47 -14.22
CA GLY A 297 13.76 -12.89 -14.36
C GLY A 297 14.59 -12.42 -13.16
N ASP A 298 15.60 -11.59 -13.41
CA ASP A 298 16.50 -11.08 -12.36
C ASP A 298 16.05 -9.73 -11.79
N ALA A 299 14.83 -9.28 -12.11
CA ALA A 299 14.21 -8.11 -11.54
C ALA A 299 13.30 -8.51 -10.37
N LEU A 300 13.53 -7.90 -9.20
CA LEU A 300 12.60 -7.94 -8.08
C LEU A 300 12.05 -6.54 -7.83
N ALA A 301 10.74 -6.36 -7.99
CA ALA A 301 10.06 -5.18 -7.49
C ALA A 301 9.56 -5.46 -6.09
N ALA A 302 9.90 -4.59 -5.15
CA ALA A 302 9.26 -4.52 -3.85
C ALA A 302 8.56 -3.17 -3.74
N VAL A 303 7.23 -3.21 -3.62
CA VAL A 303 6.36 -2.04 -3.56
C VAL A 303 5.94 -1.83 -2.13
N THR A 304 6.24 -0.63 -1.63
CA THR A 304 5.77 -0.15 -0.34
C THR A 304 4.65 0.83 -0.57
N LEU A 305 3.88 1.10 0.48
CA LEU A 305 2.85 2.15 0.49
C LEU A 305 3.39 3.56 0.17
N THR A 306 4.72 3.73 0.16
CA THR A 306 5.40 5.00 -0.11
C THR A 306 6.19 5.06 -1.41
N GLY A 307 6.36 3.93 -2.11
CA GLY A 307 7.12 3.89 -3.36
C GLY A 307 7.53 2.49 -3.78
N ALA A 308 8.08 2.38 -4.99
CA ALA A 308 8.56 1.14 -5.57
C ALA A 308 10.09 1.08 -5.65
N TYR A 309 10.64 -0.06 -5.26
CA TYR A 309 12.06 -0.36 -5.31
C TYR A 309 12.29 -1.50 -6.29
N LEU A 310 13.21 -1.29 -7.23
CA LEU A 310 13.66 -2.31 -8.17
C LEU A 310 15.05 -2.79 -7.74
N TYR A 311 15.16 -4.09 -7.48
CA TYR A 311 16.40 -4.78 -7.11
C TYR A 311 16.93 -5.61 -8.28
N ASP A 312 18.24 -5.61 -8.44
CA ASP A 312 18.96 -6.36 -9.47
C ASP A 312 19.57 -7.63 -8.88
N LEU A 313 18.96 -8.78 -9.21
CA LEU A 313 19.31 -10.09 -8.65
C LEU A 313 20.46 -10.79 -9.39
N ARG A 314 20.98 -10.22 -10.47
CA ARG A 314 22.07 -10.83 -11.26
C ARG A 314 23.32 -11.00 -10.38
N ALA A 315 24.02 -12.13 -10.50
CA ALA A 315 25.15 -12.48 -9.64
C ALA A 315 26.30 -11.43 -9.62
N ASP A 316 26.49 -10.70 -10.72
CA ASP A 316 27.50 -9.65 -10.88
C ASP A 316 26.98 -8.23 -10.55
N ALA A 317 25.76 -8.09 -10.03
CA ALA A 317 25.15 -6.79 -9.72
C ALA A 317 25.97 -5.96 -8.74
N HIS A 318 26.50 -6.60 -7.69
CA HIS A 318 27.39 -5.92 -6.74
C HIS A 318 28.68 -5.43 -7.40
N GLU A 319 29.26 -6.17 -8.35
CA GLU A 319 30.46 -5.76 -9.07
C GLU A 319 30.19 -4.52 -9.95
N ARG A 320 29.01 -4.45 -10.59
CA ARG A 320 28.57 -3.29 -11.37
C ARG A 320 28.38 -2.02 -10.53
N VAL A 321 28.11 -2.18 -9.24
CA VAL A 321 27.90 -1.06 -8.30
C VAL A 321 29.16 -0.77 -7.46
N ALA A 322 30.12 -1.70 -7.35
CA ALA A 322 31.34 -1.56 -6.55
C ALA A 322 32.26 -0.40 -6.99
N ASP A 323 32.19 0.01 -8.26
CA ASP A 323 32.90 1.20 -8.76
C ASP A 323 32.23 2.53 -8.33
N ARG A 324 31.09 2.47 -7.61
CA ARG A 324 30.36 3.64 -7.07
C ARG A 324 30.70 3.81 -5.58
N PRO A 325 31.26 4.96 -5.15
CA PRO A 325 31.71 5.15 -3.78
C PRO A 325 30.53 5.26 -2.81
N GLY A 326 30.28 4.24 -1.99
CA GLY A 326 29.33 4.31 -0.87
C GLY A 326 28.79 2.94 -0.47
N GLY A 327 29.39 2.32 0.54
CA GLY A 327 28.85 1.14 1.18
C GLY A 327 27.67 1.51 2.07
N GLY A 328 26.48 1.03 1.73
CA GLY A 328 25.29 1.09 2.57
C GLY A 328 24.38 -0.13 2.47
N TRP A 329 24.68 -1.10 1.61
CA TRP A 329 23.99 -2.38 1.61
C TRP A 329 24.43 -3.22 2.81
N ALA A 330 23.51 -3.99 3.39
CA ALA A 330 23.94 -5.25 3.98
C ALA A 330 24.73 -5.98 2.89
N PRO A 331 25.94 -6.52 3.17
CA PRO A 331 26.80 -7.12 2.13
C PRO A 331 26.13 -8.19 1.28
N ASP A 332 25.01 -8.73 1.77
CA ASP A 332 24.27 -9.85 1.22
C ASP A 332 22.93 -9.42 0.55
N GLU A 333 22.59 -8.12 0.52
CA GLU A 333 21.39 -7.61 -0.14
C GLU A 333 21.67 -7.12 -1.57
N PRO A 334 20.88 -7.54 -2.58
CA PRO A 334 20.99 -7.05 -3.96
C PRO A 334 20.95 -5.52 -4.06
N PRO A 335 21.68 -4.91 -5.02
CA PRO A 335 21.62 -3.47 -5.21
C PRO A 335 20.28 -3.03 -5.81
N VAL A 336 19.79 -1.88 -5.35
CA VAL A 336 18.66 -1.19 -5.99
C VAL A 336 19.09 -0.58 -7.33
N ALA A 337 18.47 -1.05 -8.41
CA ALA A 337 18.60 -0.54 -9.77
C ALA A 337 17.65 0.62 -10.06
N GLY A 338 16.53 0.74 -9.34
CA GLY A 338 15.56 1.81 -9.57
C GLY A 338 14.74 2.15 -8.33
N TYR A 339 14.31 3.41 -8.25
CA TYR A 339 13.37 3.87 -7.23
C TYR A 339 12.35 4.80 -7.88
N LEU A 340 11.09 4.56 -7.55
CA LEU A 340 9.97 5.41 -7.89
C LEU A 340 9.26 5.79 -6.59
N ASP A 341 9.16 7.08 -6.29
CA ASP A 341 8.23 7.54 -5.28
C ASP A 341 6.80 7.42 -5.79
N ASP A 342 5.87 7.18 -4.88
CA ASP A 342 4.45 7.35 -5.17
C ASP A 342 3.98 8.75 -4.73
N GLY A 343 3.17 9.38 -5.58
CA GLY A 343 2.46 10.61 -5.32
C GLY A 343 3.11 11.87 -5.90
N ARG A 344 2.70 12.29 -7.11
CA ARG A 344 2.81 13.68 -7.53
C ARG A 344 1.73 14.49 -6.85
N TRP A 345 2.11 15.23 -5.82
CA TRP A 345 1.22 16.22 -5.22
C TRP A 345 1.29 17.53 -5.99
N THR A 346 0.26 17.77 -6.81
CA THR A 346 -0.05 19.10 -7.33
C THR A 346 -1.17 19.71 -6.48
N SER A 347 -1.36 21.03 -6.54
CA SER A 347 -2.44 21.71 -5.78
C SER A 347 -3.87 21.28 -6.17
N VAL A 348 -4.03 20.35 -7.11
CA VAL A 348 -5.30 19.89 -7.68
C VAL A 348 -5.47 18.37 -7.72
N GLU A 349 -4.39 17.59 -7.60
CA GLU A 349 -4.44 16.12 -7.72
C GLU A 349 -3.88 15.48 -6.44
N ARG A 350 -4.70 14.64 -5.81
CA ARG A 350 -4.35 13.82 -4.66
C ARG A 350 -3.99 12.43 -5.19
N GLU A 351 -2.73 12.05 -5.11
CA GLU A 351 -2.23 10.71 -5.50
C GLU A 351 -1.73 9.97 -4.24
N GLY A 352 -1.91 8.66 -4.14
CA GLY A 352 -1.31 7.94 -3.02
C GLY A 352 -1.69 6.47 -2.76
N SER A 353 -0.66 5.73 -2.36
CA SER A 353 -0.61 4.39 -1.72
C SER A 353 -0.51 3.26 -2.73
N LEU A 354 0.71 2.89 -3.13
CA LEU A 354 0.90 1.69 -3.95
C LEU A 354 0.55 0.43 -3.13
N LEU A 355 -0.54 -0.23 -3.49
CA LEU A 355 -1.08 -1.37 -2.77
C LEU A 355 -0.70 -2.69 -3.42
N HIS A 356 -0.87 -2.77 -4.73
CA HIS A 356 -0.61 -3.98 -5.49
C HIS A 356 0.32 -3.68 -6.65
N ALA A 357 1.06 -4.71 -7.04
CA ALA A 357 2.00 -4.60 -8.14
C ALA A 357 2.09 -5.93 -8.90
N ARG A 358 2.13 -5.86 -10.22
CA ARG A 358 2.40 -7.02 -11.08
C ARG A 358 3.42 -6.65 -12.15
N MET A 359 4.40 -7.53 -12.36
CA MET A 359 5.30 -7.45 -13.49
C MET A 359 4.69 -8.14 -14.70
N PHE A 360 4.85 -7.52 -15.87
CA PHE A 360 4.40 -8.09 -17.14
C PHE A 360 5.28 -7.57 -18.26
N GLU A 361 6.02 -8.46 -18.92
CA GLU A 361 6.85 -8.17 -20.09
C GLU A 361 7.86 -7.02 -19.89
N GLY A 362 8.61 -7.02 -18.78
CA GLY A 362 9.60 -5.98 -18.47
C GLY A 362 9.00 -4.64 -18.02
N GLU A 363 7.72 -4.64 -17.64
CA GLU A 363 7.02 -3.48 -17.11
C GLU A 363 6.41 -3.81 -15.74
N LEU A 364 6.32 -2.81 -14.89
CA LEU A 364 5.69 -2.88 -13.58
C LEU A 364 4.39 -2.08 -13.64
N PHE A 365 3.28 -2.75 -13.32
CA PHE A 365 1.96 -2.15 -13.16
C PHE A 365 1.66 -2.07 -11.68
N MET A 366 1.32 -0.88 -11.19
CA MET A 366 0.99 -0.66 -9.79
C MET A 366 -0.36 0.01 -9.69
N THR A 367 -1.12 -0.40 -8.68
CA THR A 367 -2.41 0.21 -8.36
C THR A 367 -2.31 0.91 -7.02
N ASP A 368 -2.91 2.10 -6.95
CA ASP A 368 -3.25 2.77 -5.70
C ASP A 368 -4.77 2.91 -5.56
N TRP A 369 -5.30 3.78 -4.71
CA TRP A 369 -6.77 3.96 -4.64
C TRP A 369 -7.39 4.46 -5.92
N ASN A 370 -6.75 5.40 -6.59
CA ASN A 370 -7.34 6.24 -7.62
C ASN A 370 -6.67 6.10 -8.99
N TYR A 371 -5.51 5.49 -9.04
CA TYR A 371 -4.58 5.51 -10.15
C TYR A 371 -4.01 4.14 -10.42
N ILE A 372 -3.60 4.01 -11.67
CA ILE A 372 -2.75 2.93 -12.13
C ILE A 372 -1.51 3.57 -12.71
N GLU A 373 -0.36 3.14 -12.23
CA GLU A 373 0.93 3.54 -12.76
C GLU A 373 1.53 2.41 -13.59
N ARG A 374 2.04 2.79 -14.76
CA ARG A 374 2.82 1.91 -15.62
C ARG A 374 4.25 2.40 -15.69
N VAL A 375 5.18 1.50 -15.41
CA VAL A 375 6.59 1.83 -15.23
C VAL A 375 7.45 0.83 -16.00
N GLY A 376 8.34 1.32 -16.85
CA GLY A 376 9.34 0.48 -17.50
C GLY A 376 10.44 0.07 -16.52
N VAL A 377 10.90 -1.17 -16.64
CA VAL A 377 11.95 -1.76 -15.79
C VAL A 377 13.27 -1.85 -16.58
N ASP A 378 14.36 -1.34 -16.00
CA ASP A 378 15.72 -1.41 -16.55
C ASP A 378 16.73 -1.71 -15.43
N LEU A 379 17.26 -2.94 -15.41
CA LEU A 379 18.23 -3.36 -14.39
C LEU A 379 19.60 -2.70 -14.52
N ASP A 380 19.95 -2.14 -15.69
CA ASP A 380 21.21 -1.42 -15.87
C ASP A 380 21.14 0.03 -15.36
N GLY A 381 19.95 0.45 -14.93
CA GLY A 381 19.68 1.76 -14.39
C GLY A 381 20.29 2.06 -13.02
N TYR A 382 19.88 3.20 -12.46
CA TYR A 382 20.10 3.54 -11.07
C TYR A 382 18.94 4.41 -10.53
N PRO A 383 18.81 4.53 -9.19
CA PRO A 383 17.85 5.44 -8.59
C PRO A 383 18.17 6.90 -8.89
N VAL A 384 17.29 7.55 -9.65
CA VAL A 384 17.37 8.99 -9.96
C VAL A 384 16.53 9.86 -9.03
N GLY A 385 16.03 9.27 -7.95
CA GLY A 385 15.08 9.89 -7.05
C GLY A 385 15.45 9.80 -5.57
N ILE A 386 14.72 10.55 -4.74
CA ILE A 386 14.77 10.48 -3.26
C ILE A 386 13.46 9.93 -2.71
N ASP A 387 13.54 9.19 -1.61
CA ASP A 387 12.37 8.94 -0.76
C ASP A 387 12.18 10.17 0.13
N ILE A 388 11.00 10.78 0.05
CA ILE A 388 10.65 11.97 0.82
C ILE A 388 9.42 11.71 1.70
N GLN A 389 9.41 12.36 2.85
CA GLN A 389 8.22 12.44 3.68
C GLN A 389 7.11 13.20 2.92
N ARG A 390 6.02 12.50 2.56
CA ARG A 390 4.91 13.06 1.78
C ARG A 390 4.19 14.17 2.51
N ALA A 391 4.05 14.03 3.82
CA ALA A 391 3.35 14.97 4.66
C ALA A 391 4.12 15.22 5.96
N ALA A 392 4.28 16.50 6.31
CA ALA A 392 4.83 16.93 7.59
C ALA A 392 3.73 17.62 8.40
N TYR A 393 3.38 17.01 9.53
CA TYR A 393 2.32 17.49 10.41
C TYR A 393 2.89 18.08 11.69
N HIS A 394 2.59 19.35 11.95
CA HIS A 394 3.26 20.14 12.99
C HIS A 394 2.29 20.94 13.85
N ALA A 395 2.66 21.14 15.12
CA ALA A 395 1.93 22.01 16.02
C ALA A 395 2.30 23.49 15.80
N GLU A 396 1.40 24.40 16.18
CA GLU A 396 1.62 25.86 16.07
C GLU A 396 2.87 26.31 16.84
N GLY A 397 3.12 25.67 17.98
CA GLY A 397 4.25 25.98 18.86
C GLY A 397 5.62 25.58 18.31
N ASP A 398 5.69 24.81 17.22
CA ASP A 398 6.96 24.39 16.64
C ASP A 398 7.70 25.61 16.06
N ALA A 399 8.98 25.74 16.42
CA ALA A 399 9.86 26.76 15.87
C ALA A 399 10.43 26.36 14.50
N TRP A 400 10.53 25.05 14.26
CA TRP A 400 11.12 24.46 13.06
C TRP A 400 10.23 23.35 12.54
N ILE A 401 10.08 23.29 11.23
CA ILE A 401 9.44 22.18 10.52
C ILE A 401 10.55 21.39 9.85
N GLY A 402 10.48 20.07 9.95
CA GLY A 402 11.44 19.17 9.33
C GLY A 402 10.74 18.29 8.30
N VAL A 403 11.35 18.15 7.13
CA VAL A 403 10.94 17.18 6.11
C VAL A 403 12.03 16.12 5.99
N GLY A 404 11.67 14.87 6.28
CA GLY A 404 12.56 13.73 6.10
C GLY A 404 12.82 13.42 4.62
N VAL A 405 14.07 13.16 4.27
CA VAL A 405 14.51 12.74 2.94
C VAL A 405 15.51 11.60 3.06
N ARG A 406 15.55 10.70 2.08
CA ARG A 406 16.56 9.66 1.96
C ARG A 406 16.98 9.50 0.51
N ASN A 407 18.28 9.31 0.30
CA ASN A 407 18.82 8.87 -0.98
C ASN A 407 18.78 7.33 -1.07
N PRO A 408 17.93 6.70 -1.88
CA PRO A 408 17.88 5.25 -2.03
C PRO A 408 19.02 4.68 -2.89
N GLY A 409 19.84 5.53 -3.52
CA GLY A 409 20.84 5.12 -4.49
C GLY A 409 22.28 5.14 -3.99
N ALA A 410 23.16 4.50 -4.77
CA ALA A 410 24.60 4.44 -4.53
C ALA A 410 25.37 5.70 -4.97
N VAL A 411 24.68 6.75 -5.44
CA VAL A 411 25.28 7.97 -5.99
C VAL A 411 24.85 9.16 -5.14
N VAL A 412 25.76 10.09 -4.86
CA VAL A 412 25.44 11.34 -4.14
C VAL A 412 24.37 12.11 -4.92
N GLN A 413 23.29 12.49 -4.24
CA GLN A 413 22.20 13.28 -4.81
C GLN A 413 22.13 14.64 -4.13
N ARG A 414 21.95 15.71 -4.92
CA ARG A 414 21.67 17.04 -4.38
C ARG A 414 20.18 17.28 -4.40
N VAL A 415 19.62 17.70 -3.28
CA VAL A 415 18.19 18.00 -3.12
C VAL A 415 18.02 19.48 -2.77
N GLU A 416 17.14 20.16 -3.49
CA GLU A 416 16.70 21.52 -3.18
C GLU A 416 15.23 21.50 -2.77
N LEU A 417 14.90 21.95 -1.55
CA LEU A 417 13.51 22.14 -1.15
C LEU A 417 13.07 23.55 -1.50
N LEU A 418 11.96 23.67 -2.22
CA LEU A 418 11.37 24.92 -2.68
C LEU A 418 10.01 25.11 -2.00
N GLY A 419 9.75 26.32 -1.52
CA GLY A 419 8.42 26.72 -1.04
C GLY A 419 7.58 27.35 -2.15
N VAL A 420 6.37 27.80 -1.78
CA VAL A 420 5.47 28.51 -2.69
C VAL A 420 6.18 29.68 -3.38
N GLY A 421 6.03 29.77 -4.70
CA GLY A 421 6.70 30.79 -5.53
C GLY A 421 8.14 30.45 -5.93
N GLY A 422 8.61 29.22 -5.69
CA GLY A 422 9.93 28.73 -6.12
C GLY A 422 11.09 29.21 -5.27
N VAL A 423 10.82 29.67 -4.05
CA VAL A 423 11.84 30.13 -3.11
C VAL A 423 12.56 28.92 -2.52
N VAL A 424 13.89 28.85 -2.70
CA VAL A 424 14.71 27.81 -2.06
C VAL A 424 14.62 27.97 -0.54
N LEU A 425 14.03 26.98 0.12
CA LEU A 425 13.93 26.89 1.57
C LEU A 425 15.20 26.28 2.17
N ASN A 426 15.69 25.20 1.58
CA ASN A 426 16.88 24.48 2.04
C ASN A 426 17.55 23.71 0.87
N THR A 427 18.80 23.31 1.05
CA THR A 427 19.54 22.47 0.09
C THR A 427 20.42 21.49 0.87
N ALA A 428 20.44 20.24 0.43
CA ALA A 428 21.30 19.20 1.00
C ALA A 428 22.00 18.40 -0.10
N GLU A 429 23.19 17.90 0.21
CA GLU A 429 23.84 16.82 -0.53
C GLU A 429 23.68 15.56 0.30
N LEU A 430 22.96 14.58 -0.23
CA LEU A 430 22.75 13.28 0.40
C LEU A 430 23.75 12.30 -0.18
N GLY A 431 24.65 11.82 0.66
CA GLY A 431 25.48 10.67 0.36
C GLY A 431 24.64 9.43 0.02
N PRO A 432 25.28 8.37 -0.50
CA PRO A 432 24.61 7.10 -0.75
C PRO A 432 23.89 6.59 0.49
N PHE A 433 22.60 6.23 0.34
CA PHE A 433 21.78 5.69 1.43
C PHE A 433 21.57 6.63 2.62
N GLU A 434 22.00 7.89 2.50
CA GLU A 434 21.88 8.87 3.57
C GLU A 434 20.42 9.28 3.77
N THR A 435 19.97 9.20 5.03
CA THR A 435 18.73 9.82 5.50
C THR A 435 19.07 11.13 6.19
N ALA A 436 18.32 12.19 5.88
CA ALA A 436 18.45 13.49 6.51
C ALA A 436 17.08 14.11 6.81
N ALA A 437 17.04 15.04 7.74
CA ALA A 437 15.89 15.91 7.98
C ALA A 437 16.25 17.34 7.58
N LEU A 438 15.47 17.93 6.68
CA LEU A 438 15.69 19.28 6.21
C LEU A 438 14.78 20.25 6.97
N TYR A 439 15.39 21.06 7.83
CA TYR A 439 14.65 21.98 8.71
C TYR A 439 14.48 23.36 8.10
N PHE A 440 13.37 24.02 8.45
CA PHE A 440 13.07 25.39 8.08
C PHE A 440 12.21 26.10 9.14
N PRO A 441 12.29 27.45 9.23
CA PRO A 441 11.55 28.19 10.24
C PRO A 441 10.04 28.05 10.03
N ALA A 442 9.32 27.70 11.10
CA ALA A 442 7.90 27.38 11.01
C ALA A 442 7.04 28.60 10.64
N GLU A 443 7.47 29.82 10.96
CA GLU A 443 6.74 31.05 10.66
C GLU A 443 6.58 31.34 9.15
N ARG A 444 7.26 30.58 8.29
CA ARG A 444 7.08 30.65 6.83
C ARG A 444 5.79 30.01 6.33
N PHE A 445 5.16 29.18 7.17
CA PHE A 445 3.99 28.39 6.83
C PHE A 445 2.77 28.88 7.61
N GLU A 446 1.67 29.08 6.92
CA GLU A 446 0.40 29.51 7.49
C GLU A 446 -0.21 28.42 8.38
N LEU A 447 -0.89 28.83 9.46
CA LEU A 447 -1.64 27.91 10.30
C LEU A 447 -2.92 27.46 9.61
N ALA A 448 -3.25 26.19 9.77
CA ALA A 448 -4.45 25.53 9.24
C ALA A 448 -4.59 25.58 7.70
N ASN A 449 -3.54 25.92 6.98
CA ASN A 449 -3.51 25.92 5.53
C ASN A 449 -2.37 24.99 5.07
N PRO A 450 -2.66 23.87 4.39
CA PRO A 450 -1.63 22.97 3.91
C PRO A 450 -0.83 23.63 2.78
N GLU A 451 0.49 23.59 2.86
CA GLU A 451 1.39 24.20 1.89
C GLU A 451 2.28 23.16 1.22
N LEU A 452 2.42 23.26 -0.11
CA LEU A 452 3.28 22.40 -0.90
C LEU A 452 4.75 22.85 -0.82
N VAL A 453 5.61 21.94 -0.41
CA VAL A 453 7.07 22.01 -0.54
C VAL A 453 7.48 21.11 -1.69
N ILE A 454 8.23 21.66 -2.66
CA ILE A 454 8.72 20.91 -3.82
C ILE A 454 10.18 20.53 -3.59
N ALA A 455 10.51 19.24 -3.58
CA ALA A 455 11.91 18.81 -3.61
C ALA A 455 12.37 18.64 -5.06
N VAL A 456 13.48 19.26 -5.43
CA VAL A 456 14.11 19.13 -6.74
C VAL A 456 15.41 18.35 -6.56
N VAL A 457 15.45 17.13 -7.10
CA VAL A 457 16.67 16.33 -7.15
C VAL A 457 17.49 16.76 -8.36
N ARG A 458 18.75 17.11 -8.11
CA ARG A 458 19.70 17.53 -9.12
C ARG A 458 20.83 16.53 -9.26
N GLU A 459 21.09 16.14 -10.51
CA GLU A 459 22.29 15.42 -10.88
C GLU A 459 23.17 16.35 -11.73
N ARG A 460 24.43 16.54 -11.33
CA ARG A 460 25.39 17.41 -12.05
C ARG A 460 24.86 18.82 -12.34
N GLY A 461 24.00 19.33 -11.46
CA GLY A 461 23.37 20.66 -11.56
C GLY A 461 22.05 20.71 -12.35
N LEU A 462 21.67 19.64 -13.06
CA LEU A 462 20.42 19.56 -13.81
C LEU A 462 19.32 18.92 -12.95
N PRO A 463 18.09 19.46 -12.95
CA PRO A 463 16.97 18.81 -12.30
C PRO A 463 16.66 17.50 -13.04
N VAL A 464 16.66 16.39 -12.31
CA VAL A 464 16.36 15.06 -12.86
C VAL A 464 14.98 14.57 -12.41
N ARG A 465 14.50 15.03 -11.26
CA ARG A 465 13.19 14.69 -10.69
C ARG A 465 12.71 15.76 -9.71
N GLU A 466 11.40 15.89 -9.59
CA GLU A 466 10.72 16.79 -8.65
C GLU A 466 9.68 16.02 -7.84
N TYR A 467 9.48 16.41 -6.59
CA TYR A 467 8.61 15.76 -5.61
C TYR A 467 7.77 16.77 -4.88
N GLY A 468 6.56 16.40 -4.50
CA GLY A 468 5.72 17.18 -3.59
C GLY A 468 5.77 16.63 -2.17
N SER A 469 5.85 17.52 -1.18
CA SER A 469 5.61 17.24 0.23
C SER A 469 4.67 18.29 0.80
N MET A 470 3.58 17.87 1.44
CA MET A 470 2.61 18.78 2.06
C MET A 470 2.99 19.06 3.51
N VAL A 471 3.07 20.33 3.86
CA VAL A 471 3.30 20.77 5.24
C VAL A 471 2.01 21.34 5.79
N LEU A 472 1.55 20.82 6.92
CA LEU A 472 0.39 21.35 7.63
C LEU A 472 0.76 21.68 9.07
N ARG A 473 0.60 22.95 9.43
CA ARG A 473 0.68 23.40 10.81
C ARG A 473 -0.72 23.57 11.38
N ARG A 474 -0.96 23.11 12.60
CA ARG A 474 -2.24 23.31 13.28
C ARG A 474 -2.13 24.20 14.49
N PRO A 475 -3.13 25.07 14.74
CA PRO A 475 -3.25 25.69 16.05
C PRO A 475 -3.41 24.60 17.11
N ALA A 476 -2.96 24.90 18.34
CA ALA A 476 -3.21 23.99 19.45
C ALA A 476 -4.69 23.59 19.50
N ALA A 477 -4.99 22.30 19.65
CA ALA A 477 -6.36 21.86 19.89
C ALA A 477 -6.90 22.53 21.18
N GLN A 478 -7.60 23.67 21.05
CA GLN A 478 -8.07 24.49 22.18
C GLN A 478 -9.40 23.98 22.78
N GLY A 479 -9.98 22.94 22.18
CA GLY A 479 -11.26 22.36 22.58
C GLY A 479 -11.94 21.65 21.40
N TRP A 480 -13.20 21.26 21.60
CA TRP A 480 -14.03 20.57 20.64
C TRP A 480 -14.92 21.54 19.85
N PRO A 481 -15.32 21.22 18.59
CA PRO A 481 -15.07 19.99 17.82
C PRO A 481 -13.85 20.05 16.88
N VAL A 482 -13.36 18.87 16.45
CA VAL A 482 -12.22 18.70 15.50
C VAL A 482 -12.48 19.42 14.17
N GLU A 483 -13.73 19.49 13.71
CA GLU A 483 -14.15 20.32 12.56
C GLU A 483 -13.71 21.80 12.66
N VAL A 484 -13.49 22.30 13.89
CA VAL A 484 -13.09 23.68 14.19
C VAL A 484 -11.61 23.80 14.56
N HIS A 485 -10.99 22.72 15.09
CA HIS A 485 -9.66 22.76 15.71
C HIS A 485 -8.61 21.86 15.05
N GLY A 486 -9.00 20.92 14.19
CA GLY A 486 -8.12 19.90 13.57
C GLY A 486 -7.85 18.70 14.49
N ALA A 487 -7.31 17.63 13.92
CA ALA A 487 -6.86 16.46 14.67
C ALA A 487 -5.62 16.79 15.54
N PRO A 488 -5.31 16.06 16.63
CA PRO A 488 -4.18 16.40 17.50
C PRO A 488 -2.82 16.32 16.78
N ALA A 489 -2.02 17.40 16.82
CA ALA A 489 -0.66 17.40 16.25
C ALA A 489 0.39 16.81 17.21
N PRO A 490 1.60 16.44 16.74
CA PRO A 490 2.70 16.03 17.63
C PRO A 490 2.94 17.05 18.75
N GLY A 491 3.06 16.55 19.98
CA GLY A 491 3.17 17.32 21.22
C GLY A 491 1.83 17.65 21.90
N GLU A 492 0.71 17.48 21.21
CA GLU A 492 -0.64 17.75 21.75
C GLU A 492 -1.25 16.52 22.43
N ALA A 493 -2.14 16.75 23.38
CA ALA A 493 -2.86 15.68 24.07
C ALA A 493 -3.99 15.14 23.19
N VAL A 494 -4.08 13.83 23.07
CA VAL A 494 -5.24 13.18 22.46
C VAL A 494 -6.45 13.35 23.38
N PRO A 495 -7.58 13.84 22.83
CA PRO A 495 -8.78 13.93 23.63
C PRO A 495 -9.32 12.56 24.07
N PRO A 496 -10.08 12.49 25.18
CA PRO A 496 -10.66 11.24 25.61
C PRO A 496 -11.68 10.70 24.59
N VAL A 497 -11.47 9.47 24.12
CA VAL A 497 -12.38 8.72 23.24
C VAL A 497 -12.90 7.52 23.99
N THR A 498 -14.23 7.31 24.06
CA THR A 498 -14.80 6.13 24.73
C THR A 498 -15.33 5.12 23.72
N LEU A 499 -14.71 3.96 23.62
CA LEU A 499 -15.06 2.90 22.67
C LEU A 499 -15.77 1.75 23.39
N ALA A 500 -16.65 1.03 22.68
CA ALA A 500 -17.21 -0.22 23.16
C ALA A 500 -16.27 -1.40 22.86
N ARG A 501 -16.36 -2.48 23.64
CA ARG A 501 -15.57 -3.71 23.41
C ARG A 501 -16.37 -4.88 22.86
N SER A 502 -17.70 -4.83 22.92
CA SER A 502 -18.58 -5.79 22.26
C SER A 502 -20.00 -5.24 22.20
N LEU A 503 -20.72 -5.54 21.11
CA LEU A 503 -22.17 -5.36 21.01
C LEU A 503 -22.96 -6.41 21.81
N GLU A 504 -22.35 -7.56 22.15
CA GLU A 504 -22.98 -8.66 22.89
C GLU A 504 -23.14 -8.36 24.39
N ALA A 505 -23.59 -7.16 24.75
CA ALA A 505 -24.07 -6.92 26.10
C ALA A 505 -25.33 -7.77 26.32
N VAL A 506 -25.22 -8.78 27.20
CA VAL A 506 -26.39 -9.52 27.71
C VAL A 506 -27.48 -8.51 28.07
N PRO A 507 -28.72 -8.63 27.55
CA PRO A 507 -29.77 -7.64 27.77
C PRO A 507 -29.88 -7.25 29.24
N GLY A 508 -29.61 -5.97 29.54
CA GLY A 508 -29.59 -5.42 30.90
C GLY A 508 -28.22 -5.33 31.59
N SER A 509 -27.14 -5.74 30.93
CA SER A 509 -25.76 -5.51 31.39
C SER A 509 -25.20 -4.22 30.76
N PRO A 510 -24.35 -3.46 31.46
CA PRO A 510 -23.66 -2.32 30.86
C PRO A 510 -22.71 -2.81 29.77
N VAL A 511 -22.64 -2.07 28.65
CA VAL A 511 -21.62 -2.31 27.62
C VAL A 511 -20.24 -2.11 28.23
N GLU A 512 -19.33 -3.05 28.00
CA GLU A 512 -17.93 -2.88 28.40
C GLU A 512 -17.29 -1.82 27.51
N THR A 513 -16.65 -0.83 28.15
CA THR A 513 -16.02 0.28 27.45
C THR A 513 -14.54 0.37 27.76
N VAL A 514 -13.83 1.04 26.86
CA VAL A 514 -12.44 1.46 27.02
C VAL A 514 -12.32 2.92 26.64
N THR A 515 -11.50 3.67 27.36
CA THR A 515 -11.26 5.09 27.07
C THR A 515 -9.80 5.28 26.66
N LEU A 516 -9.59 5.85 25.48
CA LEU A 516 -8.29 6.34 25.02
C LEU A 516 -8.11 7.81 25.37
N PRO A 517 -6.88 8.35 25.48
CA PRO A 517 -5.64 7.58 25.58
C PRO A 517 -5.56 6.79 26.89
N ASN A 518 -4.90 5.64 26.86
CA ASN A 518 -4.58 4.88 28.05
C ASN A 518 -3.39 5.55 28.78
N ALA A 519 -3.31 5.40 30.11
CA ALA A 519 -2.21 5.95 30.92
C ALA A 519 -0.90 5.14 30.76
N ARG A 520 -0.44 4.97 29.52
CA ARG A 520 0.75 4.23 29.09
C ARG A 520 1.12 4.63 27.66
N PRO A 521 2.39 4.49 27.24
CA PRO A 521 2.73 4.61 25.83
C PRO A 521 1.94 3.60 25.02
N GLU A 522 1.38 4.03 23.91
CA GLU A 522 0.60 3.17 23.04
C GLU A 522 0.58 3.67 21.61
N ARG A 523 0.16 2.80 20.71
CA ARG A 523 0.00 3.12 19.32
C ARG A 523 -1.41 2.82 18.92
N VAL A 524 -2.11 3.82 18.41
CA VAL A 524 -3.55 3.75 18.13
C VAL A 524 -3.74 3.86 16.63
N VAL A 525 -4.33 2.83 16.03
CA VAL A 525 -4.75 2.84 14.63
C VAL A 525 -6.27 3.04 14.59
N PHE A 526 -6.70 4.12 13.95
CA PHE A 526 -8.09 4.48 13.73
C PHE A 526 -8.53 3.98 12.35
N LEU A 527 -9.59 3.17 12.32
CA LEU A 527 -10.12 2.58 11.11
C LEU A 527 -11.57 2.99 10.87
N GLY A 528 -11.85 3.49 9.67
CA GLY A 528 -13.20 3.71 9.17
C GLY A 528 -13.93 2.42 8.80
N SER A 529 -15.11 2.57 8.19
CA SER A 529 -15.85 1.43 7.64
C SER A 529 -15.15 0.87 6.39
N ASP A 530 -14.69 -0.37 6.50
CA ASP A 530 -14.24 -1.28 5.43
C ASP A 530 -13.42 -0.70 4.26
N CYS A 531 -12.12 -0.45 4.50
CA CYS A 531 -11.16 -0.09 3.46
C CYS A 531 -10.17 -1.23 3.21
N ALA A 532 -10.33 -1.94 2.08
CA ALA A 532 -9.44 -3.05 1.70
C ALA A 532 -7.95 -2.66 1.63
N ALA A 533 -7.69 -1.40 1.38
CA ALA A 533 -6.34 -0.87 1.33
C ALA A 533 -5.61 -0.79 2.67
N MET A 534 -6.33 -0.87 3.78
CA MET A 534 -5.75 -0.85 5.12
C MET A 534 -5.32 -2.25 5.59
N TRP A 535 -5.58 -3.28 4.79
CA TRP A 535 -5.24 -4.66 5.14
C TRP A 535 -3.75 -4.90 5.35
N PRO A 536 -2.84 -4.39 4.50
CA PRO A 536 -1.41 -4.57 4.75
C PRO A 536 -0.99 -4.02 6.12
N GLU A 537 -1.57 -2.90 6.56
CA GLU A 537 -1.30 -2.36 7.90
C GLU A 537 -1.86 -3.25 9.01
N LEU A 538 -3.09 -3.74 8.86
CA LEU A 538 -3.70 -4.65 9.83
C LEU A 538 -2.89 -5.93 10.00
N ASP A 539 -2.44 -6.54 8.91
CA ASP A 539 -1.63 -7.75 8.95
C ASP A 539 -0.24 -7.51 9.54
N ASP A 540 0.41 -6.39 9.20
CA ASP A 540 1.72 -6.02 9.71
C ASP A 540 1.65 -5.76 11.21
N MET A 541 0.69 -4.94 11.66
CA MET A 541 0.46 -4.66 13.07
C MET A 541 0.17 -5.95 13.85
N ALA A 542 -0.70 -6.83 13.31
CA ALA A 542 -1.02 -8.10 13.93
C ALA A 542 0.23 -8.99 14.08
N TRP A 543 1.10 -9.02 13.06
CA TRP A 543 2.36 -9.76 13.12
C TRP A 543 3.35 -9.16 14.13
N ARG A 544 3.64 -7.85 14.05
CA ARG A 544 4.57 -7.15 14.96
C ARG A 544 4.14 -7.28 16.42
N MET A 545 2.84 -7.30 16.69
CA MET A 545 2.34 -7.55 18.04
C MET A 545 2.70 -8.96 18.53
N ARG A 546 2.54 -9.98 17.69
CA ARG A 546 2.84 -11.38 18.03
C ARG A 546 4.34 -11.58 18.29
N GLU A 547 5.18 -10.97 17.47
CA GLU A 547 6.63 -11.01 17.65
C GLU A 547 7.12 -10.14 18.82
N GLY A 548 6.28 -9.19 19.26
CA GLY A 548 6.59 -8.31 20.37
C GLY A 548 7.36 -7.06 19.97
N ASP A 549 7.42 -6.73 18.68
CA ASP A 549 8.09 -5.54 18.14
C ASP A 549 7.33 -4.24 18.40
N LEU A 550 6.07 -4.33 18.80
CA LEU A 550 5.30 -3.19 19.32
C LEU A 550 5.43 -3.02 20.84
N ARG A 551 6.34 -3.74 21.50
CA ARG A 551 6.63 -3.57 22.94
C ARG A 551 7.61 -2.40 23.16
N SER A 552 7.51 -1.75 24.32
CA SER A 552 8.40 -0.64 24.69
C SER A 552 9.89 -1.07 24.62
N PRO A 553 10.80 -0.20 24.14
CA PRO A 553 12.25 -0.45 24.10
C PRO A 553 12.88 -0.86 25.43
N ASP A 554 12.22 -0.55 26.56
CA ASP A 554 12.73 -0.80 27.91
C ASP A 554 12.53 -2.25 28.41
N GLY A 555 11.95 -3.14 27.59
CA GLY A 555 11.91 -4.59 27.88
C GLY A 555 10.99 -5.02 29.02
N ASP A 556 10.24 -4.11 29.64
CA ASP A 556 9.12 -4.46 30.50
C ASP A 556 7.94 -4.89 29.62
N ASP A 557 7.51 -6.15 29.77
CA ASP A 557 6.42 -6.86 29.06
C ASP A 557 5.05 -6.14 29.00
N ALA A 558 4.94 -4.90 29.50
CA ALA A 558 3.67 -4.28 29.82
C ALA A 558 3.18 -3.19 28.82
N GLN A 559 4.01 -2.32 28.24
CA GLN A 559 3.46 -0.99 27.87
C GLN A 559 4.12 -0.25 26.69
N ALA A 560 4.20 -0.88 25.52
CA ALA A 560 3.57 -0.29 24.34
C ALA A 560 2.69 -1.40 23.76
N ARG A 561 1.42 -1.09 23.47
CA ARG A 561 0.50 -2.06 22.87
C ARG A 561 -0.16 -1.35 21.70
N GLY A 562 -0.14 -1.99 20.54
CA GLY A 562 -1.05 -1.61 19.47
C GLY A 562 -2.48 -1.61 20.02
N PHE A 563 -3.26 -0.60 19.64
CA PHE A 563 -4.66 -0.47 19.96
C PHE A 563 -5.41 -0.14 18.69
N LEU A 564 -6.48 -0.90 18.42
CA LEU A 564 -7.33 -0.64 17.25
C LEU A 564 -8.62 0.07 17.65
N ALA A 565 -8.84 1.26 17.10
CA ALA A 565 -10.09 2.01 17.22
C ALA A 565 -10.85 1.93 15.90
N ILE A 566 -11.88 1.08 15.80
CA ILE A 566 -12.50 0.69 14.52
C ILE A 566 -13.99 1.02 14.44
N PHE A 567 -14.53 1.30 13.26
CA PHE A 567 -15.97 1.58 13.07
C PHE A 567 -16.90 0.36 13.29
N ASP A 568 -16.33 -0.86 13.31
CA ASP A 568 -17.06 -2.13 13.33
C ASP A 568 -16.70 -2.99 14.55
N ASP A 569 -17.66 -3.77 15.03
CA ASP A 569 -17.40 -4.83 16.00
C ASP A 569 -16.63 -5.99 15.34
N LEU A 570 -15.35 -6.17 15.71
CA LEU A 570 -14.48 -7.20 15.15
C LEU A 570 -14.90 -8.64 15.50
N THR A 571 -15.74 -8.82 16.53
CA THR A 571 -16.28 -10.15 16.87
C THR A 571 -17.38 -10.56 15.90
N VAL A 572 -18.03 -9.60 15.24
CA VAL A 572 -19.05 -9.86 14.24
C VAL A 572 -18.38 -10.42 12.98
N ARG A 573 -18.97 -11.49 12.43
CA ARG A 573 -18.49 -12.18 11.20
C ARG A 573 -17.04 -12.68 11.27
N GLY A 574 -16.48 -12.90 12.47
CA GLY A 574 -15.16 -13.51 12.65
C GLY A 574 -13.98 -12.65 12.17
N LYS A 575 -14.16 -11.33 11.97
CA LYS A 575 -13.12 -10.42 11.46
C LYS A 575 -11.84 -10.49 12.30
N GLU A 576 -11.94 -10.59 13.62
CA GLU A 576 -10.75 -10.73 14.50
C GLU A 576 -9.90 -11.97 14.20
N THR A 577 -10.53 -13.08 13.80
CA THR A 577 -9.82 -14.33 13.47
C THR A 577 -9.23 -14.26 12.07
N ARG A 578 -10.01 -13.74 11.11
CA ARG A 578 -9.60 -13.49 9.72
C ARG A 578 -8.28 -12.72 9.63
N TRP A 579 -8.21 -11.59 10.32
CA TRP A 579 -7.06 -10.70 10.33
C TRP A 579 -6.01 -11.08 11.39
N ARG A 580 -6.19 -12.22 12.07
CA ARG A 580 -5.33 -12.68 13.17
C ARG A 580 -5.10 -11.61 14.25
N LEU A 581 -6.14 -10.82 14.53
CA LEU A 581 -6.17 -9.76 15.53
C LEU A 581 -6.52 -10.29 16.94
N VAL A 582 -6.74 -11.60 17.10
CA VAL A 582 -7.00 -12.22 18.41
C VAL A 582 -5.88 -11.86 19.39
N GLY A 583 -6.27 -11.19 20.47
CA GLY A 583 -5.35 -10.71 21.52
C GLY A 583 -4.87 -9.27 21.34
N LEU A 584 -5.15 -8.63 20.20
CA LEU A 584 -4.94 -7.19 20.01
C LEU A 584 -5.96 -6.41 20.84
N PRO A 585 -5.54 -5.45 21.67
CA PRO A 585 -6.48 -4.51 22.28
C PRO A 585 -7.23 -3.74 21.20
N TRP A 586 -8.55 -3.74 21.25
CA TRP A 586 -9.37 -2.96 20.35
C TRP A 586 -10.59 -2.39 21.08
N GLY A 587 -11.23 -1.44 20.43
CA GLY A 587 -12.55 -0.95 20.76
C GLY A 587 -13.20 -0.39 19.50
N PHE A 588 -14.52 -0.42 19.44
CA PHE A 588 -15.25 0.07 18.28
C PHE A 588 -16.12 1.28 18.61
N PHE A 589 -16.31 2.11 17.60
CA PHE A 589 -17.24 3.23 17.54
C PHE A 589 -18.22 2.97 16.40
N GLY A 590 -19.44 3.50 16.42
CA GLY A 590 -20.35 3.28 15.29
C GLY A 590 -21.82 3.56 15.59
N THR A 591 -22.65 3.49 14.55
CA THR A 591 -24.08 3.82 14.63
C THR A 591 -24.90 2.83 15.45
N GLU A 592 -24.38 1.63 15.68
CA GLU A 592 -25.01 0.58 16.47
C GLU A 592 -24.75 0.72 17.99
N LEU A 593 -23.95 1.72 18.40
CA LEU A 593 -23.64 1.95 19.80
C LEU A 593 -24.86 2.43 20.62
N PRO A 594 -24.93 2.08 21.92
CA PRO A 594 -25.87 2.69 22.83
C PRO A 594 -25.77 4.23 22.83
N PRO A 595 -26.89 4.96 22.94
CA PRO A 595 -26.90 6.42 22.93
C PRO A 595 -25.95 7.07 23.94
N GLU A 596 -25.72 6.43 25.09
CA GLU A 596 -24.78 6.90 26.10
C GLU A 596 -23.32 6.96 25.62
N LEU A 597 -22.90 6.05 24.73
CA LEU A 597 -21.55 6.08 24.13
C LEU A 597 -21.49 7.09 22.99
N GLY A 598 -22.55 7.21 22.19
CA GLY A 598 -22.70 8.28 21.22
C GLY A 598 -22.72 9.68 21.84
N MET A 599 -23.10 9.84 23.12
CA MET A 599 -22.98 11.11 23.84
C MET A 599 -21.56 11.37 24.39
N ALA A 600 -20.78 10.33 24.64
CA ALA A 600 -19.40 10.44 25.12
C ALA A 600 -18.42 10.83 24.01
N ASN A 601 -18.77 10.51 22.76
CA ASN A 601 -18.00 10.76 21.56
C ASN A 601 -18.71 11.82 20.70
N PRO A 602 -18.19 13.04 20.54
CA PRO A 602 -18.88 14.10 19.80
C PRO A 602 -18.94 13.91 18.27
N TRP A 603 -18.50 12.76 17.73
CA TRP A 603 -18.31 12.51 16.30
C TRP A 603 -19.39 11.59 15.72
N SER A 604 -19.73 11.79 14.44
CA SER A 604 -20.52 10.81 13.67
C SER A 604 -19.67 9.63 13.25
N ASP A 605 -18.45 9.92 12.82
CA ASP A 605 -17.41 8.96 12.48
C ASP A 605 -16.11 9.42 13.15
N LEU A 606 -15.62 8.64 14.13
CA LEU A 606 -14.40 8.97 14.87
C LEU A 606 -13.19 9.09 13.95
N TYR A 607 -13.14 8.26 12.90
CA TYR A 607 -12.05 8.25 11.96
C TYR A 607 -12.14 9.49 11.04
N GLU A 608 -13.22 9.64 10.27
CA GLU A 608 -13.38 10.74 9.31
C GLU A 608 -13.46 12.13 10.01
N ASP A 609 -14.20 12.23 11.11
CA ASP A 609 -14.47 13.54 11.74
C ASP A 609 -13.45 13.89 12.83
N GLY A 610 -12.68 12.92 13.33
CA GLY A 610 -11.91 13.05 14.56
C GLY A 610 -10.40 12.98 14.38
N PHE A 611 -9.92 11.97 13.67
CA PHE A 611 -8.49 11.64 13.63
C PHE A 611 -7.91 11.62 12.22
N GLY A 612 -8.74 11.54 11.18
CA GLY A 612 -8.37 11.71 9.79
C GLY A 612 -7.85 13.12 9.52
N ILE A 613 -6.74 13.22 8.78
CA ILE A 613 -6.14 14.49 8.32
C ILE A 613 -6.22 14.50 6.79
N HIS A 614 -7.43 14.69 6.27
CA HIS A 614 -7.72 14.64 4.83
C HIS A 614 -7.05 15.75 4.01
N GLU A 615 -6.39 16.72 4.65
CA GLU A 615 -5.58 17.74 4.00
C GLU A 615 -4.16 17.28 3.64
N LEU A 616 -3.71 16.17 4.23
CA LEU A 616 -2.38 15.62 4.01
C LEU A 616 -2.45 14.34 3.17
N PRO A 617 -1.47 14.09 2.29
CA PRO A 617 -1.22 12.76 1.77
C PRO A 617 -0.87 11.80 2.90
N GLY A 618 -1.77 10.88 3.20
CA GLY A 618 -1.41 9.67 3.90
C GLY A 618 -0.75 8.65 3.00
N ALA A 619 0.02 7.74 3.58
CA ALA A 619 0.55 6.59 2.86
C ALA A 619 -0.47 5.44 2.68
N ALA A 620 -1.62 5.51 3.37
CA ALA A 620 -2.87 4.88 2.90
C ALA A 620 -3.89 5.98 2.58
N HIS A 621 -3.46 7.06 1.92
CA HIS A 621 -4.25 8.28 1.60
C HIS A 621 -4.86 9.06 2.79
N HIS A 622 -4.95 8.46 3.97
CA HIS A 622 -5.51 9.03 5.19
C HIS A 622 -4.66 8.62 6.42
N PRO A 623 -4.34 9.57 7.32
CA PRO A 623 -3.65 9.27 8.56
C PRO A 623 -4.55 8.53 9.53
N THR A 624 -4.12 7.33 9.89
CA THR A 624 -4.87 6.39 10.72
C THR A 624 -4.11 6.06 11.99
N ASP A 625 -2.79 6.22 12.00
CA ASP A 625 -1.89 5.78 13.07
C ASP A 625 -1.35 6.96 13.90
N TYR A 626 -1.52 6.87 15.22
CA TYR A 626 -0.99 7.78 16.21
C TYR A 626 -0.12 7.04 17.24
N GLU A 627 1.12 7.49 17.43
CA GLU A 627 1.96 7.05 18.54
C GLU A 627 1.81 8.02 19.71
N LEU A 628 1.48 7.50 20.90
CA LEU A 628 1.16 8.28 22.09
C LEU A 628 2.14 7.98 23.23
N ASP A 629 2.49 9.00 24.01
CA ASP A 629 3.21 8.85 25.27
C ASP A 629 2.30 8.42 26.44
N ALA A 630 2.89 8.21 27.61
CA ALA A 630 2.15 7.78 28.81
C ALA A 630 1.13 8.80 29.33
N ASP A 631 1.28 10.07 28.95
CA ASP A 631 0.36 11.16 29.29
C ASP A 631 -0.72 11.34 28.20
N GLY A 632 -0.72 10.48 27.17
CA GLY A 632 -1.66 10.52 26.06
C GLY A 632 -1.36 11.62 25.05
N ARG A 633 -0.11 12.09 24.96
CA ARG A 633 0.31 13.09 23.98
C ARG A 633 0.83 12.43 22.72
N VAL A 634 0.52 13.01 21.57
CA VAL A 634 1.01 12.55 20.27
C VAL A 634 2.52 12.71 20.18
N ILE A 635 3.23 11.63 19.92
CA ILE A 635 4.66 11.60 19.60
C ILE A 635 4.85 11.70 18.08
N ALA A 636 4.04 10.95 17.32
CA ALA A 636 4.10 10.87 15.87
C ALA A 636 2.74 10.50 15.27
N VAL A 637 2.55 10.82 13.99
CA VAL A 637 1.39 10.46 13.17
C VAL A 637 1.89 9.78 11.89
N GLU A 638 1.22 8.72 11.43
CA GLU A 638 1.56 7.90 10.25
C GLU A 638 2.97 7.28 10.27
N ARG A 639 3.30 6.60 11.37
CA ARG A 639 4.57 5.87 11.45
C ARG A 639 4.49 4.51 10.74
N GLU A 640 3.30 3.92 10.60
CA GLU A 640 3.12 2.51 10.19
C GLU A 640 3.58 2.25 8.78
N TYR A 641 3.11 3.09 7.87
CA TYR A 641 3.27 2.89 6.45
C TYR A 641 4.72 3.01 5.96
N ARG A 642 5.64 3.44 6.84
CA ARG A 642 7.07 3.55 6.57
C ARG A 642 7.91 2.45 7.23
N GLY A 643 7.28 1.47 7.87
CA GLY A 643 7.94 0.29 8.44
C GLY A 643 8.83 0.61 9.65
N THR A 644 9.77 -0.29 9.96
CA THR A 644 10.77 -0.12 11.05
C THR A 644 11.81 0.96 10.77
N HIS A 645 11.82 1.51 9.56
CA HIS A 645 12.77 2.51 9.08
C HIS A 645 12.15 3.91 9.12
N PRO A 646 12.22 4.60 10.26
CA PRO A 646 11.83 6.00 10.27
C PRO A 646 12.69 6.80 9.28
N LEU A 647 12.05 7.58 8.41
CA LEU A 647 12.71 8.81 7.92
C LEU A 647 12.93 9.81 9.07
N TRP A 648 12.22 9.61 10.20
CA TRP A 648 12.29 10.39 11.43
C TRP A 648 12.21 9.53 12.70
N ALA A 649 13.32 9.36 13.42
CA ALA A 649 13.24 9.05 14.85
C ALA A 649 12.82 10.34 15.54
N GLY A 650 11.78 10.31 16.37
CA GLY A 650 11.15 11.48 16.97
C GLY A 650 12.13 12.54 17.46
N SER A 651 11.82 13.81 17.20
CA SER A 651 12.54 14.99 17.70
C SER A 651 14.07 14.89 17.67
N VAL A 652 14.66 14.74 16.48
CA VAL A 652 16.05 15.21 16.35
C VAL A 652 16.01 16.69 16.69
N ALA A 653 16.72 17.06 17.76
CA ALA A 653 16.77 18.43 18.24
C ALA A 653 17.11 19.34 17.05
N PRO A 654 16.36 20.43 16.83
CA PRO A 654 16.69 21.38 15.79
C PRO A 654 18.14 21.84 15.95
N PRO A 655 18.80 22.27 14.86
CA PRO A 655 20.17 22.79 14.96
C PRO A 655 20.25 23.83 16.08
N PRO A 656 21.29 23.78 16.94
CA PRO A 656 21.45 24.78 17.99
C PRO A 656 21.53 26.18 17.37
N GLU A 657 20.83 27.14 18.00
CA GLU A 657 20.79 28.56 17.59
C GLU A 657 22.18 29.20 17.41
#